data_AF-A0A956CBC9-F1
#
_entry.id   AF-A0A956CBC9-F1
#
_cell.length_a   1.000
_cell.length_b   1.000
_cell.length_c   1.000
_cell.angle_alpha   90.00
_cell.angle_beta   90.00
_cell.angle_gamma   90.00
#
_symmetry.space_group_name_H-M   'P 1'
#
loop_
_entity.id
_entity.type
_entity.pdbx_description
1 polymer ?
#
loop_
_entity_poly.entity_id
_entity_poly.type
_entity_poly.pdbx_seq_one_letter_code
_entity_poly.pdbx_strand_id
1 'polypeptide(L)'
;MSDGEKDESTRDSGAPEDAPEKQDEAPVSEQDEAPVSEHGDEQDEAQEHGEQEEAPAQEPAAAAPASKKEQEEEVIPPGNPLHPVRGTLIAVLGAAIPFLLMTTDRHFGFSVPVGLLGCLVAVIGIFDLLGTFDDPVVRVVETVSGSAVGGRLIELAAAGSALFLFLRLAVAGTLPFPRLTGALLITAAFIWCVVAMYRVGEALGPWKTDETGQVRSLLHRHGFWLVVITALIYLPLLGAYSLSDPWETHYGEVSREMLARDDWISLWWAQDGWFWSKPVFDFWIQALFFSALGVGFMPDKMLIGASQGRVPEPEWAARMPVFLLTVVGGYLLYKGVAKVYGRRAGLLSGLVLVTMPYWFLIGHQTMTDMPYVGPLTAAMGLLLLGLFTDPEERVKVYEVKLGKRALRISGYHLVFALVALCVLPQVLYLASRNLTLQLDATPHGFRPHLDDFFSGSGGGNCGLPGNEPCRKALPVNRDFQPWMASLVWGGIGAFLLWINRGERRKARLYFIAAWLMVALSALGKGAPGLVLPIFIAGMYIAATKRWKDLTRMELLGLGLLVCCVTLPWYVQMFMRHGQPFTDRLLFHDMYKRAFVHVHDTNVGDDVSFRYYIWQLGYGLFPWTGLSAGALVWWARRRNDVSDPRGDAGAFFALWFISAFSMFTITLTKFHHYIFPVVPPTAALVGVLVDHCLDRAELPERKRLIPYVSGMLGSATLLVYGAFRLFPGSIVGRTLEDHKAPAATPWLAITSLCLGLALAVAVMAIYGRKGGELDQSRRFDSAILGALGLASAAVVLLAGRDMFVTSTGDIDGQARLMHLFTYNYRRPWPQSLDFKGILTGFTVVASGVSALFIFRRIRTHAAALFLAVSVMWAAWGVNVYLFRAAPHWGQRETVMAYYKDRPGPEAPLVAYQMNWKGENFYTGNHVPAFVASGQKFKDWVAAERAKGVTTMYFTTEHGRIGSLKSELGNPKDFTKITNEELNNKFFIARVRF
;
A
#
# COMPACT_ATOMS: atom_id res chain seq x y z
N MET A 1 -9.36 -57.29 -28.86
CA MET A 1 -8.11 -57.28 -29.67
C MET A 1 -7.00 -57.00 -28.68
N SER A 2 -6.26 -58.01 -28.21
CA SER A 2 -5.33 -58.87 -28.98
C SER A 2 -4.04 -58.06 -29.19
N ASP A 3 -3.02 -58.19 -28.33
CA ASP A 3 -2.00 -59.26 -28.16
C ASP A 3 -0.64 -58.61 -28.55
N GLY A 4 0.56 -59.07 -28.21
CA GLY A 4 1.04 -60.19 -27.41
C GLY A 4 2.57 -60.34 -27.64
N GLU A 5 3.27 -61.08 -26.74
CA GLU A 5 4.69 -61.51 -26.88
C GLU A 5 5.78 -60.39 -26.76
N LYS A 6 6.94 -60.53 -26.07
CA LYS A 6 7.94 -61.60 -25.75
C LYS A 6 9.17 -61.56 -26.69
N ASP A 7 10.39 -61.96 -26.30
CA ASP A 7 10.85 -62.71 -25.10
C ASP A 7 12.29 -62.34 -24.62
N GLU A 8 12.62 -62.76 -23.38
CA GLU A 8 13.90 -63.26 -22.81
C GLU A 8 15.31 -62.74 -23.25
N SER A 9 16.38 -62.81 -22.43
CA SER A 9 16.66 -63.07 -20.99
C SER A 9 18.18 -62.74 -20.75
N THR A 10 18.91 -62.88 -19.63
CA THR A 10 18.83 -63.42 -18.23
C THR A 10 19.71 -62.47 -17.33
N ARG A 11 20.15 -62.64 -16.06
CA ARG A 11 20.14 -63.60 -14.91
C ARG A 11 20.59 -62.79 -13.63
N ASP A 12 20.61 -63.22 -12.35
CA ASP A 12 20.13 -64.43 -11.63
C ASP A 12 19.64 -64.07 -10.20
N SER A 13 20.51 -64.09 -9.17
CA SER A 13 20.22 -63.94 -7.72
C SER A 13 21.46 -63.43 -6.94
N GLY A 14 21.43 -63.03 -5.65
CA GLY A 14 20.35 -62.99 -4.63
C GLY A 14 20.74 -62.17 -3.38
N ALA A 15 19.95 -62.22 -2.30
CA ALA A 15 20.09 -61.44 -1.04
C ALA A 15 19.65 -62.30 0.18
N PRO A 16 19.36 -61.82 1.43
CA PRO A 16 19.74 -60.59 2.16
C PRO A 16 20.17 -60.82 3.66
N GLU A 17 20.32 -59.72 4.42
CA GLU A 17 19.91 -59.51 5.84
C GLU A 17 20.69 -59.99 7.11
N ASP A 18 20.34 -59.30 8.21
CA ASP A 18 20.57 -59.48 9.66
C ASP A 18 21.91 -59.17 10.39
N ALA A 19 21.74 -58.82 11.68
CA ALA A 19 22.71 -58.43 12.73
C ALA A 19 22.33 -59.21 14.05
N PRO A 20 22.97 -59.12 15.27
CA PRO A 20 23.54 -57.91 15.92
C PRO A 20 24.70 -58.11 16.98
N GLU A 21 24.98 -57.04 17.76
CA GLU A 21 25.53 -56.95 19.15
C GLU A 21 26.96 -57.42 19.61
N LYS A 22 27.76 -56.42 20.04
CA LYS A 22 28.44 -56.24 21.37
C LYS A 22 29.86 -56.79 21.73
N GLN A 23 30.43 -56.09 22.74
CA GLN A 23 31.64 -56.29 23.58
C GLN A 23 33.01 -55.94 22.93
N ASP A 24 33.74 -54.91 23.42
CA ASP A 24 34.77 -54.84 24.51
C ASP A 24 36.18 -55.25 23.97
N GLU A 25 37.37 -54.76 24.39
CA GLU A 25 37.87 -54.06 25.60
C GLU A 25 38.82 -52.84 25.28
N ALA A 26 39.80 -52.48 26.14
CA ALA A 26 40.58 -51.22 26.13
C ALA A 26 42.15 -51.37 26.07
N PRO A 27 42.97 -50.96 27.08
CA PRO A 27 43.49 -49.59 27.33
C PRO A 27 45.04 -49.43 27.29
N VAL A 28 45.55 -48.18 27.37
CA VAL A 28 46.94 -47.84 27.81
C VAL A 28 46.96 -46.53 28.65
N SER A 29 47.95 -46.38 29.52
CA SER A 29 48.30 -45.27 30.44
C SER A 29 49.06 -44.10 29.72
N GLU A 30 49.69 -43.07 30.31
CA GLU A 30 50.28 -42.90 31.67
C GLU A 30 50.44 -41.42 32.10
N GLN A 31 51.05 -41.20 33.27
CA GLN A 31 51.15 -39.94 34.04
C GLN A 31 52.46 -39.18 33.75
N ASP A 32 52.59 -37.89 34.14
CA ASP A 32 53.55 -37.47 35.20
C ASP A 32 53.70 -35.94 35.46
N GLU A 33 53.81 -35.65 36.77
CA GLU A 33 54.60 -34.63 37.52
C GLU A 33 54.74 -33.13 37.10
N ALA A 34 55.44 -32.34 37.95
CA ALA A 34 55.42 -30.86 37.97
C ALA A 34 56.80 -30.16 38.21
N PRO A 35 57.02 -29.30 39.24
CA PRO A 35 57.28 -27.85 39.04
C PRO A 35 58.67 -27.35 39.47
N VAL A 36 59.02 -26.08 39.15
CA VAL A 36 60.16 -25.24 39.68
C VAL A 36 60.22 -23.89 38.87
N SER A 37 60.64 -22.70 39.33
CA SER A 37 60.80 -22.10 40.68
C SER A 37 61.01 -20.55 40.64
N GLU A 38 60.49 -19.83 41.64
CA GLU A 38 61.15 -18.79 42.48
C GLU A 38 61.73 -17.40 42.01
N HIS A 39 61.82 -16.53 43.04
CA HIS A 39 62.70 -15.36 43.32
C HIS A 39 62.29 -13.92 42.92
N GLY A 40 62.50 -12.99 43.87
CA GLY A 40 62.39 -11.53 43.69
C GLY A 40 61.94 -10.72 44.92
N ASP A 41 62.70 -10.76 46.03
CA ASP A 41 62.51 -9.86 47.19
C ASP A 41 63.29 -8.54 47.03
N GLU A 42 62.81 -7.44 47.65
CA GLU A 42 63.63 -6.49 48.43
C GLU A 42 62.74 -5.54 49.28
N GLN A 43 63.32 -4.91 50.31
CA GLN A 43 62.65 -4.07 51.31
C GLN A 43 63.33 -2.68 51.40
N ASP A 44 62.67 -1.67 51.97
CA ASP A 44 63.40 -0.60 52.68
C ASP A 44 62.58 0.22 53.70
N GLU A 45 63.30 0.99 54.53
CA GLU A 45 62.93 1.73 55.76
C GLU A 45 62.28 3.14 55.52
N ALA A 46 61.98 4.03 56.50
CA ALA A 46 61.27 3.98 57.80
C ALA A 46 61.09 5.45 58.35
N GLN A 47 60.35 5.65 59.47
CA GLN A 47 60.34 6.86 60.36
C GLN A 47 59.81 8.23 59.78
N GLU A 48 59.29 9.22 60.52
CA GLU A 48 58.69 9.31 61.89
C GLU A 48 57.81 10.58 62.11
N HIS A 49 56.96 10.53 63.17
CA HIS A 49 56.37 11.62 64.00
C HIS A 49 55.59 12.84 63.44
N GLY A 50 54.46 13.15 64.10
CA GLY A 50 53.77 14.47 64.07
C GLY A 50 52.31 14.43 64.55
N GLU A 51 52.04 14.67 65.84
CA GLU A 51 50.68 14.64 66.43
C GLU A 51 49.96 16.00 66.39
N GLN A 52 48.65 16.02 66.08
CA GLN A 52 47.69 16.99 66.63
C GLN A 52 46.21 16.59 66.34
N GLU A 53 45.45 16.38 67.42
CA GLU A 53 43.98 16.30 67.43
C GLU A 53 43.40 17.75 67.56
N GLU A 54 42.11 18.08 67.35
CA GLU A 54 40.90 17.30 67.08
C GLU A 54 39.84 18.20 66.39
N ALA A 55 39.05 17.68 65.44
CA ALA A 55 37.68 18.15 65.10
C ALA A 55 37.04 17.25 64.01
N PRO A 56 35.76 16.81 64.14
CA PRO A 56 35.24 15.73 63.29
C PRO A 56 34.70 16.19 61.93
N ALA A 57 35.22 15.58 60.86
CA ALA A 57 34.58 15.52 59.54
C ALA A 57 33.93 14.14 59.34
N GLN A 58 32.86 14.08 58.55
CA GLN A 58 31.98 12.91 58.45
C GLN A 58 32.61 11.71 57.73
N GLU A 59 32.35 10.50 58.22
CA GLU A 59 32.87 9.25 57.67
C GLU A 59 32.43 8.99 56.22
N PRO A 60 33.37 8.73 55.28
CA PRO A 60 33.05 8.07 54.02
C PRO A 60 32.97 6.55 54.26
N ALA A 61 31.77 6.05 54.58
CA ALA A 61 31.54 4.62 54.80
C ALA A 61 32.06 3.76 53.62
N ALA A 62 32.74 2.67 53.95
CA ALA A 62 33.61 1.95 53.01
C ALA A 62 32.90 1.46 51.74
N ALA A 63 33.52 1.75 50.58
CA ALA A 63 33.12 1.18 49.30
C ALA A 63 33.48 -0.31 49.25
N ALA A 64 32.55 -1.18 49.65
CA ALA A 64 32.68 -2.62 49.44
C ALA A 64 32.90 -2.91 47.94
N PRO A 65 33.81 -3.84 47.58
CA PRO A 65 34.11 -4.12 46.19
C PRO A 65 32.87 -4.70 45.50
N ALA A 66 32.24 -3.90 44.64
CA ALA A 66 31.11 -4.32 43.83
C ALA A 66 31.55 -5.46 42.92
N SER A 67 31.17 -6.68 43.28
CA SER A 67 31.54 -7.87 42.52
C SER A 67 30.98 -7.75 41.11
N LYS A 68 31.83 -8.01 40.12
CA LYS A 68 31.40 -8.26 38.74
C LYS A 68 30.66 -9.60 38.70
N LYS A 69 29.45 -9.65 39.25
CA LYS A 69 28.46 -10.59 38.75
C LYS A 69 28.24 -10.25 37.29
N GLU A 70 28.56 -11.20 36.44
CA GLU A 70 28.16 -11.17 35.04
C GLU A 70 26.63 -11.00 35.03
N GLN A 71 26.16 -9.88 34.46
CA GLN A 71 24.73 -9.69 34.26
C GLN A 71 24.34 -10.56 33.08
N GLU A 72 23.86 -11.77 33.36
CA GLU A 72 23.13 -12.57 32.39
C GLU A 72 22.00 -11.69 31.83
N GLU A 73 22.08 -11.34 30.54
CA GLU A 73 21.05 -10.53 29.90
C GLU A 73 19.75 -11.36 29.84
N GLU A 74 18.78 -11.05 30.70
CA GLU A 74 17.46 -11.70 30.69
C GLU A 74 16.85 -11.60 29.28
N VAL A 75 16.81 -12.74 28.59
CA VAL A 75 16.41 -12.88 27.17
C VAL A 75 15.00 -12.29 26.92
N ILE A 76 14.16 -12.31 27.96
CA ILE A 76 12.87 -11.63 28.01
C ILE A 76 12.97 -10.52 29.08
N PRO A 77 13.01 -9.22 28.70
CA PRO A 77 13.10 -8.15 29.68
C PRO A 77 11.92 -8.15 30.66
N PRO A 78 12.18 -7.99 31.98
CA PRO A 78 11.13 -8.08 32.99
C PRO A 78 10.15 -6.92 32.84
N GLY A 79 8.86 -7.24 32.92
CA GLY A 79 7.78 -6.26 32.82
C GLY A 79 7.32 -5.73 34.17
N ASN A 80 6.78 -4.51 34.15
CA ASN A 80 6.15 -3.84 35.28
C ASN A 80 5.06 -4.71 35.98
N PRO A 81 4.66 -4.41 37.22
CA PRO A 81 3.53 -5.07 37.89
C PRO A 81 2.23 -5.00 37.08
N LEU A 82 1.41 -6.05 37.17
CA LEU A 82 0.14 -6.16 36.44
C LEU A 82 -1.00 -5.44 37.18
N HIS A 83 -2.02 -4.98 36.44
CA HIS A 83 -3.26 -4.44 37.03
C HIS A 83 -4.47 -5.35 36.68
N PRO A 84 -4.56 -6.58 37.27
CA PRO A 84 -5.50 -7.62 36.85
C PRO A 84 -6.98 -7.24 36.96
N VAL A 85 -7.33 -6.32 37.87
CA VAL A 85 -8.72 -5.84 38.00
C VAL A 85 -8.99 -4.64 37.08
N ARG A 86 -8.15 -3.60 37.16
CA ARG A 86 -8.36 -2.31 36.46
C ARG A 86 -8.27 -2.47 34.94
N GLY A 87 -7.20 -3.10 34.46
CA GLY A 87 -6.96 -3.25 33.04
C GLY A 87 -7.99 -4.16 32.37
N THR A 88 -8.28 -5.31 33.00
CA THR A 88 -9.31 -6.25 32.52
C THR A 88 -10.68 -5.60 32.44
N LEU A 89 -11.09 -4.80 33.43
CA LEU A 89 -12.38 -4.11 33.39
C LEU A 89 -12.46 -3.13 32.20
N ILE A 90 -11.40 -2.34 31.96
CA ILE A 90 -11.33 -1.43 30.82
C ILE A 90 -11.30 -2.21 29.50
N ALA A 91 -10.55 -3.32 29.45
CA ALA A 91 -10.43 -4.18 28.27
C ALA A 91 -11.78 -4.79 27.87
N VAL A 92 -12.51 -5.37 28.83
CA VAL A 92 -13.82 -6.00 28.63
C VAL A 92 -14.87 -4.97 28.26
N LEU A 93 -14.94 -3.82 28.95
CA LEU A 93 -15.90 -2.76 28.61
C LEU A 93 -15.63 -2.16 27.22
N GLY A 94 -14.37 -2.00 26.83
CA GLY A 94 -14.00 -1.59 25.48
C GLY A 94 -14.38 -2.62 24.42
N ALA A 95 -14.11 -3.91 24.67
CA ALA A 95 -14.35 -5.01 23.74
C ALA A 95 -15.84 -5.36 23.58
N ALA A 96 -16.66 -5.16 24.62
CA ALA A 96 -18.09 -5.41 24.59
C ALA A 96 -18.81 -4.58 23.51
N ILE A 97 -18.35 -3.36 23.22
CA ILE A 97 -18.94 -2.46 22.21
C ILE A 97 -18.87 -3.07 20.79
N PRO A 98 -17.69 -3.36 20.21
CA PRO A 98 -17.58 -4.04 18.92
C PRO A 98 -18.14 -5.45 18.94
N PHE A 99 -18.02 -6.21 20.05
CA PHE A 99 -18.61 -7.55 20.15
C PHE A 99 -20.15 -7.51 19.99
N LEU A 100 -20.83 -6.57 20.66
CA LEU A 100 -22.28 -6.39 20.49
C LEU A 100 -22.61 -5.94 19.06
N LEU A 101 -21.85 -5.02 18.47
CA LEU A 101 -22.04 -4.60 17.08
C LEU A 101 -21.77 -5.73 16.06
N MET A 102 -20.91 -6.70 16.38
CA MET A 102 -20.58 -7.88 15.55
C MET A 102 -21.46 -9.12 15.84
N THR A 103 -22.35 -9.06 16.84
CA THR A 103 -23.38 -10.09 17.09
C THR A 103 -24.76 -9.64 16.59
N THR A 104 -25.01 -8.34 16.45
CA THR A 104 -26.35 -7.79 16.16
C THR A 104 -26.76 -7.98 14.70
N ASP A 105 -27.99 -8.46 14.46
CA ASP A 105 -28.58 -8.60 13.11
C ASP A 105 -28.86 -7.26 12.41
N ARG A 106 -29.08 -6.22 13.21
CA ARG A 106 -29.44 -4.85 12.80
C ARG A 106 -28.23 -3.90 12.78
N HIS A 107 -27.77 -3.53 11.59
CA HIS A 107 -26.63 -2.61 11.39
C HIS A 107 -27.02 -1.14 11.28
N PHE A 108 -26.12 -0.25 11.73
CA PHE A 108 -26.31 1.21 11.73
C PHE A 108 -25.17 1.92 10.99
N GLY A 109 -25.45 3.07 10.36
CA GLY A 109 -24.50 3.85 9.54
C GLY A 109 -23.32 4.51 10.29
N PHE A 110 -23.03 4.06 11.50
CA PHE A 110 -21.89 4.44 12.37
C PHE A 110 -21.28 3.25 13.14
N SER A 111 -21.71 2.00 12.90
CA SER A 111 -21.21 0.82 13.63
C SER A 111 -19.68 0.68 13.56
N VAL A 112 -19.06 0.90 12.39
CA VAL A 112 -17.60 0.77 12.22
C VAL A 112 -16.82 1.81 13.05
N PRO A 113 -17.10 3.13 12.97
CA PRO A 113 -16.47 4.12 13.86
C PRO A 113 -16.64 3.84 15.37
N VAL A 114 -17.83 3.38 15.80
CA VAL A 114 -18.10 3.08 17.22
C VAL A 114 -17.36 1.82 17.68
N GLY A 115 -17.35 0.77 16.85
CA GLY A 115 -16.58 -0.45 17.10
C GLY A 115 -15.08 -0.20 17.18
N LEU A 116 -14.53 0.65 16.30
CA LEU A 116 -13.12 1.06 16.35
C LEU A 116 -12.79 1.82 17.64
N LEU A 117 -13.67 2.69 18.12
CA LEU A 117 -13.49 3.36 19.42
C LEU A 117 -13.48 2.37 20.58
N GLY A 118 -14.38 1.37 20.57
CA GLY A 118 -14.37 0.29 21.55
C GLY A 118 -13.08 -0.54 21.51
N CYS A 119 -12.60 -0.92 20.33
CA CYS A 119 -11.30 -1.57 20.14
C CYS A 119 -10.14 -0.74 20.69
N LEU A 120 -10.14 0.59 20.50
CA LEU A 120 -9.11 1.48 21.07
C LEU A 120 -9.15 1.51 22.61
N VAL A 121 -10.34 1.58 23.21
CA VAL A 121 -10.50 1.47 24.68
C VAL A 121 -10.04 0.10 25.18
N ALA A 122 -10.36 -0.97 24.45
CA ALA A 122 -9.95 -2.33 24.80
C ALA A 122 -8.42 -2.50 24.79
N VAL A 123 -7.74 -1.99 23.77
CA VAL A 123 -6.26 -1.98 23.67
C VAL A 123 -5.63 -1.19 24.81
N ILE A 124 -6.21 -0.04 25.20
CA ILE A 124 -5.76 0.70 26.39
C ILE A 124 -5.92 -0.15 27.67
N GLY A 125 -7.03 -0.88 27.82
CA GLY A 125 -7.24 -1.80 28.93
C GLY A 125 -6.24 -2.97 28.98
N ILE A 126 -5.87 -3.52 27.82
CA ILE A 126 -4.86 -4.59 27.71
C ILE A 126 -3.46 -4.08 28.11
N PHE A 127 -3.10 -2.85 27.74
CA PHE A 127 -1.85 -2.22 28.17
C PHE A 127 -1.82 -1.86 29.66
N ASP A 128 -2.96 -1.41 30.19
CA ASP A 128 -3.15 -1.18 31.62
C ASP A 128 -3.02 -2.50 32.41
N LEU A 129 -3.63 -3.60 31.93
CA LEU A 129 -3.52 -4.94 32.50
C LEU A 129 -2.05 -5.41 32.57
N LEU A 130 -1.29 -5.21 31.50
CA LEU A 130 0.12 -5.58 31.39
C LEU A 130 1.09 -4.62 32.12
N GLY A 131 0.58 -3.53 32.72
CA GLY A 131 1.38 -2.53 33.45
C GLY A 131 2.27 -1.66 32.57
N THR A 132 2.07 -1.61 31.25
CA THR A 132 3.07 -1.02 30.34
C THR A 132 3.15 0.50 30.45
N PHE A 133 2.11 1.15 30.99
CA PHE A 133 2.07 2.58 31.30
C PHE A 133 2.83 3.00 32.56
N ASP A 134 3.38 2.05 33.33
CA ASP A 134 4.02 2.31 34.64
C ASP A 134 5.56 2.39 34.60
N ASP A 135 6.17 2.45 33.40
CA ASP A 135 7.63 2.54 33.19
C ASP A 135 8.33 3.48 34.22
N PRO A 136 9.50 3.12 34.81
CA PRO A 136 10.11 3.90 35.88
C PRO A 136 10.33 5.39 35.57
N VAL A 137 10.05 6.27 36.54
CA VAL A 137 10.11 7.75 36.38
C VAL A 137 11.46 8.23 35.82
N VAL A 138 12.56 7.59 36.19
CA VAL A 138 13.92 7.89 35.69
C VAL A 138 14.08 7.76 34.16
N ARG A 139 13.15 7.08 33.47
CA ARG A 139 13.12 6.97 32.00
C ARG A 139 12.21 7.99 31.30
N VAL A 140 11.46 8.80 32.06
CA VAL A 140 10.56 9.83 31.53
C VAL A 140 11.39 11.01 31.03
N VAL A 141 11.34 11.26 29.72
CA VAL A 141 12.04 12.37 29.05
C VAL A 141 11.27 13.68 29.18
N GLU A 142 9.93 13.61 29.25
CA GLU A 142 9.09 14.78 29.47
C GLU A 142 7.79 14.41 30.17
N THR A 143 7.26 15.33 30.98
CA THR A 143 5.96 15.22 31.65
C THR A 143 5.03 16.35 31.20
N VAL A 144 3.86 15.99 30.68
CA VAL A 144 2.89 16.92 30.09
C VAL A 144 1.56 16.83 30.83
N SER A 145 0.90 17.97 31.09
CA SER A 145 -0.47 17.98 31.62
C SER A 145 -1.46 17.55 30.53
N GLY A 146 -2.42 16.69 30.88
CA GLY A 146 -3.48 16.27 29.96
C GLY A 146 -4.29 17.43 29.36
N SER A 147 -4.39 18.56 30.07
CA SER A 147 -5.02 19.79 29.55
C SER A 147 -4.26 20.40 28.36
N ALA A 148 -2.92 20.36 28.37
CA ALA A 148 -2.08 20.87 27.28
C ALA A 148 -2.15 19.98 26.02
N VAL A 149 -2.37 18.67 26.19
CA VAL A 149 -2.57 17.73 25.09
C VAL A 149 -4.03 17.77 24.58
N GLY A 150 -5.00 17.92 25.48
CA GLY A 150 -6.43 17.83 25.19
C GLY A 150 -6.91 18.78 24.09
N GLY A 151 -6.45 20.04 24.11
CA GLY A 151 -6.78 21.00 23.04
C GLY A 151 -6.29 20.57 21.65
N ARG A 152 -5.20 19.80 21.56
CA ARG A 152 -4.69 19.26 20.27
C ARG A 152 -5.38 17.96 19.86
N LEU A 153 -5.83 17.15 20.83
CA LEU A 153 -6.70 16.01 20.54
C LEU A 153 -8.07 16.46 20.02
N ILE A 154 -8.63 17.55 20.56
CA ILE A 154 -9.84 18.19 20.04
C ILE A 154 -9.60 18.74 18.63
N GLU A 155 -8.46 19.40 18.37
CA GLU A 155 -8.08 19.86 17.03
C GLU A 155 -7.99 18.70 16.02
N LEU A 156 -7.39 17.57 16.39
CA LEU A 156 -7.27 16.37 15.57
C LEU A 156 -8.63 15.68 15.35
N ALA A 157 -9.47 15.62 16.38
CA ALA A 157 -10.83 15.08 16.28
C ALA A 157 -11.72 15.93 15.37
N ALA A 158 -11.60 17.26 15.43
CA ALA A 158 -12.30 18.19 14.54
C ALA A 158 -11.83 18.03 13.08
N ALA A 159 -10.52 17.96 12.85
CA ALA A 159 -9.96 17.73 11.51
C ALA A 159 -10.41 16.38 10.93
N GLY A 160 -10.33 15.31 11.72
CA GLY A 160 -10.79 13.98 11.32
C GLY A 160 -12.29 13.92 11.03
N SER A 161 -13.10 14.60 11.86
CA SER A 161 -14.55 14.72 11.65
C SER A 161 -14.89 15.50 10.37
N ALA A 162 -14.14 16.57 10.06
CA ALA A 162 -14.31 17.32 8.83
C ALA A 162 -13.94 16.50 7.59
N LEU A 163 -12.80 15.79 7.62
CA LEU A 163 -12.38 14.89 6.53
C LEU A 163 -13.43 13.78 6.30
N PHE A 164 -13.88 13.14 7.38
CA PHE A 164 -14.92 12.13 7.35
C PHE A 164 -16.25 12.68 6.77
N LEU A 165 -16.69 13.86 7.24
CA LEU A 165 -17.89 14.52 6.73
C LEU A 165 -17.79 14.82 5.22
N PHE A 166 -16.70 15.42 4.74
CA PHE A 166 -16.54 15.73 3.32
C PHE A 166 -16.50 14.47 2.45
N LEU A 167 -15.87 13.38 2.93
CA LEU A 167 -15.90 12.08 2.26
C LEU A 167 -17.33 11.49 2.20
N ARG A 168 -18.12 11.54 3.30
CA ARG A 168 -19.54 11.10 3.27
C ARG A 168 -20.37 11.93 2.30
N LEU A 169 -20.18 13.25 2.30
CA LEU A 169 -20.93 14.17 1.41
C LEU A 169 -20.59 13.93 -0.07
N ALA A 170 -19.34 13.57 -0.39
CA ALA A 170 -18.91 13.18 -1.74
C ALA A 170 -19.50 11.82 -2.14
N VAL A 171 -19.36 10.79 -1.30
CA VAL A 171 -19.95 9.45 -1.53
C VAL A 171 -21.46 9.54 -1.78
N ALA A 172 -22.19 10.33 -0.98
CA ALA A 172 -23.63 10.58 -1.16
C ALA A 172 -24.00 11.49 -2.35
N GLY A 173 -23.00 12.07 -3.04
CA GLY A 173 -23.16 12.97 -4.18
C GLY A 173 -23.77 14.34 -3.86
N THR A 174 -23.62 14.78 -2.62
CA THR A 174 -24.27 15.98 -2.05
C THR A 174 -23.38 17.22 -1.99
N LEU A 175 -22.09 17.11 -2.31
CA LEU A 175 -21.21 18.28 -2.43
C LEU A 175 -21.59 19.15 -3.65
N PRO A 176 -21.76 20.47 -3.50
CA PRO A 176 -22.06 21.37 -4.62
C PRO A 176 -20.80 21.58 -5.48
N PHE A 177 -20.89 21.43 -6.80
CA PHE A 177 -19.73 21.39 -7.70
C PHE A 177 -18.70 20.30 -7.30
N PRO A 178 -19.11 19.02 -7.21
CA PRO A 178 -18.40 17.98 -6.45
C PRO A 178 -16.92 17.81 -6.84
N ARG A 179 -16.59 17.91 -8.12
CA ARG A 179 -15.21 17.87 -8.63
C ARG A 179 -14.29 18.96 -8.05
N LEU A 180 -14.81 20.16 -7.79
CA LEU A 180 -14.04 21.28 -7.25
C LEU A 180 -14.03 21.28 -5.71
N THR A 181 -15.20 21.06 -5.09
CA THR A 181 -15.29 21.05 -3.63
C THR A 181 -14.72 19.80 -3.01
N GLY A 182 -14.86 18.63 -3.64
CA GLY A 182 -14.17 17.41 -3.22
C GLY A 182 -12.65 17.61 -3.25
N ALA A 183 -12.14 18.08 -4.40
CA ALA A 183 -10.72 18.39 -4.58
C ALA A 183 -10.14 19.32 -3.53
N LEU A 184 -10.86 20.40 -3.20
CA LEU A 184 -10.39 21.39 -2.23
C LEU A 184 -10.63 20.95 -0.78
N LEU A 185 -11.84 20.54 -0.42
CA LEU A 185 -12.23 20.30 0.98
C LEU A 185 -11.63 19.00 1.53
N ILE A 186 -11.60 17.91 0.76
CA ILE A 186 -11.04 16.62 1.23
C ILE A 186 -9.52 16.73 1.36
N THR A 187 -8.84 17.34 0.37
CA THR A 187 -7.39 17.58 0.43
C THR A 187 -7.01 18.54 1.56
N ALA A 188 -7.76 19.63 1.75
CA ALA A 188 -7.51 20.57 2.85
C ALA A 188 -7.76 19.94 4.23
N ALA A 189 -8.83 19.16 4.38
CA ALA A 189 -9.11 18.45 5.63
C ALA A 189 -8.06 17.36 5.93
N PHE A 190 -7.57 16.64 4.92
CA PHE A 190 -6.46 15.70 5.10
C PHE A 190 -5.16 16.41 5.53
N ILE A 191 -4.81 17.53 4.90
CA ILE A 191 -3.65 18.33 5.31
C ILE A 191 -3.84 18.90 6.73
N TRP A 192 -5.06 19.30 7.11
CA TRP A 192 -5.37 19.69 8.48
C TRP A 192 -5.21 18.53 9.47
N CYS A 193 -5.65 17.31 9.15
CA CYS A 193 -5.38 16.11 9.95
C CYS A 193 -3.87 15.90 10.16
N VAL A 194 -3.04 16.06 9.12
CA VAL A 194 -1.57 15.95 9.22
C VAL A 194 -0.97 17.03 10.13
N VAL A 195 -1.46 18.27 10.04
CA VAL A 195 -1.02 19.39 10.89
C VAL A 195 -1.46 19.21 12.35
N ALA A 196 -2.70 18.79 12.59
CA ALA A 196 -3.25 18.55 13.91
C ALA A 196 -2.58 17.35 14.59
N MET A 197 -2.35 16.25 13.85
CA MET A 197 -1.57 15.10 14.29
C MET A 197 -0.16 15.54 14.70
N TYR A 198 0.52 16.35 13.88
CA TYR A 198 1.82 16.90 14.26
C TYR A 198 1.76 17.69 15.57
N ARG A 199 0.76 18.57 15.74
CA ARG A 199 0.58 19.36 16.97
C ARG A 199 0.31 18.49 18.20
N VAL A 200 -0.34 17.34 18.06
CA VAL A 200 -0.47 16.34 19.15
C VAL A 200 0.89 15.75 19.51
N GLY A 201 1.69 15.29 18.54
CA GLY A 201 3.02 14.72 18.81
C GLY A 201 4.07 15.73 19.26
N GLU A 202 3.91 17.02 18.90
CA GLU A 202 4.70 18.14 19.42
C GLU A 202 4.28 18.50 20.86
N ALA A 203 2.98 18.52 21.16
CA ALA A 203 2.47 18.75 22.53
C ALA A 203 2.84 17.61 23.50
N LEU A 204 2.84 16.36 23.03
CA LEU A 204 3.22 15.18 23.82
C LEU A 204 4.74 15.07 24.08
N GLY A 205 5.59 15.77 23.32
CA GLY A 205 7.06 15.64 23.39
C GLY A 205 7.74 14.95 22.20
N PRO A 206 7.27 13.79 21.66
CA PRO A 206 7.96 13.01 20.62
C PRO A 206 8.44 13.78 19.39
N TRP A 207 7.73 14.84 18.99
CA TRP A 207 8.06 15.65 17.82
C TRP A 207 8.47 17.08 18.13
N LYS A 208 8.84 17.43 19.38
CA LYS A 208 9.49 18.73 19.66
C LYS A 208 10.87 18.80 19.01
N THR A 209 11.70 17.80 19.27
CA THR A 209 12.93 17.58 18.52
C THR A 209 12.65 16.84 17.20
N ASP A 210 13.58 16.92 16.27
CA ASP A 210 13.67 16.06 15.09
C ASP A 210 14.55 14.82 15.37
N GLU A 211 14.70 13.93 14.40
CA GLU A 211 15.59 12.76 14.53
C GLU A 211 17.10 13.07 14.62
N THR A 212 17.50 14.34 14.71
CA THR A 212 18.87 14.80 15.04
C THR A 212 18.91 15.56 16.37
N GLY A 213 17.85 15.49 17.19
CA GLY A 213 17.76 16.17 18.49
C GLY A 213 17.51 17.69 18.40
N GLN A 214 17.37 18.27 17.21
CA GLN A 214 17.20 19.71 17.03
C GLN A 214 15.72 20.10 17.09
N VAL A 215 15.41 21.21 17.76
CA VAL A 215 14.05 21.78 17.73
C VAL A 215 13.77 22.35 16.35
N ARG A 216 12.78 21.79 15.64
CA ARG A 216 12.38 22.24 14.29
C ARG A 216 10.86 22.22 14.13
N SER A 217 10.28 23.37 13.80
CA SER A 217 8.84 23.47 13.51
C SER A 217 8.45 22.74 12.23
N LEU A 218 7.17 22.38 12.11
CA LEU A 218 6.61 21.54 11.04
C LEU A 218 7.12 21.86 9.63
N LEU A 219 7.11 23.14 9.24
CA LEU A 219 7.50 23.61 7.90
C LEU A 219 9.00 23.41 7.56
N HIS A 220 9.83 22.95 8.52
CA HIS A 220 11.23 22.56 8.31
C HIS A 220 11.41 21.02 8.21
N ARG A 221 10.38 20.23 8.51
CA ARG A 221 10.45 18.77 8.52
C ARG A 221 10.21 18.24 7.12
N HIS A 222 11.17 17.50 6.58
CA HIS A 222 11.14 17.05 5.19
C HIS A 222 9.99 16.05 4.93
N GLY A 223 9.78 15.11 5.86
CA GLY A 223 8.67 14.16 5.78
C GLY A 223 7.27 14.80 5.81
N PHE A 224 7.09 16.01 6.34
CA PHE A 224 5.83 16.74 6.23
C PHE A 224 5.57 17.19 4.79
N TRP A 225 6.58 17.77 4.14
CA TRP A 225 6.48 18.17 2.73
C TRP A 225 6.30 16.99 1.79
N LEU A 226 6.88 15.82 2.10
CA LEU A 226 6.58 14.58 1.37
C LEU A 226 5.08 14.26 1.41
N VAL A 227 4.49 14.14 2.62
CA VAL A 227 3.06 13.82 2.78
C VAL A 227 2.16 14.87 2.13
N VAL A 228 2.48 16.17 2.27
CA VAL A 228 1.70 17.26 1.67
C VAL A 228 1.79 17.24 0.14
N ILE A 229 2.96 16.99 -0.45
CA ILE A 229 3.11 16.93 -1.91
C ILE A 229 2.39 15.69 -2.46
N THR A 230 2.47 14.53 -1.80
CA THR A 230 1.68 13.34 -2.17
C THR A 230 0.19 13.64 -2.11
N ALA A 231 -0.30 14.27 -1.03
CA ALA A 231 -1.71 14.64 -0.90
C ALA A 231 -2.18 15.60 -1.99
N LEU A 232 -1.39 16.63 -2.33
CA LEU A 232 -1.71 17.60 -3.38
C LEU A 232 -1.68 17.02 -4.80
N ILE A 233 -0.92 15.95 -5.04
CA ILE A 233 -0.91 15.22 -6.32
C ILE A 233 -2.09 14.23 -6.39
N TYR A 234 -2.33 13.45 -5.33
CA TYR A 234 -3.20 12.27 -5.37
C TYR A 234 -4.66 12.56 -5.01
N LEU A 235 -4.92 13.34 -3.96
CA LEU A 235 -6.29 13.50 -3.47
C LEU A 235 -7.25 14.24 -4.41
N PRO A 236 -6.87 15.26 -5.21
CA PRO A 236 -7.86 16.18 -5.78
C PRO A 236 -9.02 15.53 -6.56
N LEU A 237 -8.77 14.51 -7.39
CA LEU A 237 -9.83 13.82 -8.14
C LEU A 237 -9.95 12.32 -7.85
N LEU A 238 -9.37 11.82 -6.76
CA LEU A 238 -9.26 10.38 -6.43
C LEU A 238 -10.59 9.60 -6.59
N GLY A 239 -11.70 10.17 -6.12
CA GLY A 239 -13.05 9.58 -6.22
C GLY A 239 -13.94 10.12 -7.35
N ALA A 240 -13.45 11.02 -8.21
CA ALA A 240 -14.31 11.78 -9.14
C ALA A 240 -14.64 11.05 -10.46
N TYR A 241 -14.01 9.89 -10.71
CA TYR A 241 -14.08 9.11 -11.96
C TYR A 241 -14.13 7.60 -11.67
N SER A 242 -14.66 6.83 -12.62
CA SER A 242 -14.93 5.40 -12.49
C SER A 242 -13.74 4.55 -12.01
N LEU A 243 -14.07 3.50 -11.25
CA LEU A 243 -13.30 2.27 -11.13
C LEU A 243 -13.01 1.63 -12.51
N SER A 244 -11.82 1.05 -12.68
CA SER A 244 -11.27 0.53 -13.94
C SER A 244 -11.28 -1.01 -14.04
N ASP A 245 -11.70 -1.50 -15.21
CA ASP A 245 -11.81 -2.89 -15.66
C ASP A 245 -10.43 -3.59 -15.79
N PRO A 246 -10.23 -4.81 -15.25
CA PRO A 246 -11.21 -5.65 -14.56
C PRO A 246 -11.15 -5.57 -13.02
N TRP A 247 -10.10 -4.96 -12.47
CA TRP A 247 -9.71 -5.20 -11.08
C TRP A 247 -10.48 -4.38 -10.06
N GLU A 248 -10.59 -3.07 -10.28
CA GLU A 248 -11.19 -2.18 -9.27
C GLU A 248 -12.66 -2.50 -9.03
N THR A 249 -13.42 -2.73 -10.11
CA THR A 249 -14.86 -3.02 -10.04
C THR A 249 -15.11 -4.40 -9.43
N HIS A 250 -14.29 -5.40 -9.73
CA HIS A 250 -14.34 -6.74 -9.14
C HIS A 250 -14.01 -6.73 -7.64
N TYR A 251 -12.91 -6.10 -7.23
CA TYR A 251 -12.49 -6.04 -5.83
C TYR A 251 -13.42 -5.15 -4.98
N GLY A 252 -13.94 -4.06 -5.54
CA GLY A 252 -15.01 -3.27 -4.95
C GLY A 252 -16.31 -4.07 -4.79
N GLU A 253 -16.69 -4.90 -5.78
CA GLU A 253 -17.88 -5.74 -5.70
C GLU A 253 -17.75 -6.85 -4.65
N VAL A 254 -16.60 -7.51 -4.55
CA VAL A 254 -16.30 -8.50 -3.49
C VAL A 254 -16.41 -7.85 -2.10
N SER A 255 -15.89 -6.63 -1.94
CA SER A 255 -15.99 -5.84 -0.70
C SER A 255 -17.42 -5.38 -0.40
N ARG A 256 -18.23 -5.13 -1.43
CA ARG A 256 -19.65 -4.80 -1.31
C ARG A 256 -20.48 -6.01 -0.88
N GLU A 257 -20.21 -7.18 -1.46
CA GLU A 257 -20.89 -8.44 -1.11
C GLU A 257 -20.65 -8.83 0.37
N MET A 258 -19.47 -8.60 0.94
CA MET A 258 -19.24 -8.82 2.38
C MET A 258 -20.21 -8.03 3.26
N LEU A 259 -20.50 -6.78 2.92
CA LEU A 259 -21.48 -5.96 3.64
C LEU A 259 -22.93 -6.35 3.33
N ALA A 260 -23.24 -6.78 2.11
CA ALA A 260 -24.59 -7.19 1.71
C ALA A 260 -24.98 -8.60 2.21
N ARG A 261 -23.99 -9.41 2.60
CA ARG A 261 -24.13 -10.77 3.17
C ARG A 261 -23.84 -10.85 4.67
N ASP A 262 -23.28 -9.78 5.25
CA ASP A 262 -22.64 -9.72 6.58
C ASP A 262 -21.69 -10.91 6.86
N ASP A 263 -20.76 -11.12 5.91
CA ASP A 263 -19.84 -12.25 5.92
C ASP A 263 -18.40 -11.79 5.66
N TRP A 264 -17.67 -11.52 6.74
CA TRP A 264 -16.29 -11.04 6.71
C TRP A 264 -15.25 -12.15 6.56
N ILE A 265 -15.67 -13.41 6.40
CA ILE A 265 -14.75 -14.54 6.15
C ILE A 265 -14.88 -14.99 4.69
N SER A 266 -16.06 -15.43 4.25
CA SER A 266 -16.23 -16.06 2.94
C SER A 266 -16.46 -15.05 1.82
N LEU A 267 -15.41 -14.79 1.04
CA LEU A 267 -15.46 -13.86 -0.08
C LEU A 267 -16.38 -14.39 -1.20
N TRP A 268 -17.28 -13.56 -1.70
CA TRP A 268 -18.27 -13.92 -2.72
C TRP A 268 -18.20 -12.97 -3.92
N TRP A 269 -18.34 -13.52 -5.13
CA TRP A 269 -18.47 -12.75 -6.37
C TRP A 269 -19.43 -13.46 -7.32
N ALA A 270 -20.57 -12.82 -7.60
CA ALA A 270 -21.75 -13.48 -8.17
C ALA A 270 -21.52 -14.29 -9.47
N GLN A 271 -20.57 -13.88 -10.31
CA GLN A 271 -20.32 -14.49 -11.62
C GLN A 271 -19.38 -15.70 -11.62
N ASP A 272 -18.66 -15.97 -10.53
CA ASP A 272 -17.84 -17.20 -10.35
C ASP A 272 -18.04 -17.84 -8.95
N GLY A 273 -19.02 -17.38 -8.19
CA GLY A 273 -19.39 -17.91 -6.88
C GLY A 273 -18.39 -17.54 -5.77
N TRP A 274 -17.71 -18.54 -5.22
CA TRP A 274 -16.75 -18.36 -4.13
C TRP A 274 -15.43 -17.76 -4.62
N PHE A 275 -15.09 -16.58 -4.12
CA PHE A 275 -13.90 -15.86 -4.57
C PHE A 275 -12.65 -16.25 -3.76
N TRP A 276 -11.93 -17.29 -4.20
CA TRP A 276 -10.74 -17.80 -3.49
C TRP A 276 -9.39 -17.32 -4.04
N SER A 277 -9.35 -16.37 -4.99
CA SER A 277 -8.10 -16.05 -5.72
C SER A 277 -7.16 -15.04 -5.05
N LYS A 278 -7.57 -14.38 -3.96
CA LYS A 278 -6.79 -13.41 -3.20
C LYS A 278 -7.11 -13.51 -1.70
N PRO A 279 -6.16 -13.18 -0.80
CA PRO A 279 -6.45 -12.99 0.62
C PRO A 279 -7.12 -11.64 0.90
N VAL A 280 -7.60 -11.49 2.14
CA VAL A 280 -8.72 -10.60 2.45
C VAL A 280 -8.40 -9.12 2.73
N PHE A 281 -7.14 -8.75 2.95
CA PHE A 281 -6.80 -7.44 3.52
C PHE A 281 -7.34 -6.25 2.71
N ASP A 282 -7.25 -6.31 1.37
CA ASP A 282 -7.78 -5.30 0.44
C ASP A 282 -9.32 -5.13 0.60
N PHE A 283 -10.04 -6.23 0.75
CA PHE A 283 -11.49 -6.20 0.87
C PHE A 283 -11.97 -5.76 2.24
N TRP A 284 -11.28 -6.16 3.32
CA TRP A 284 -11.59 -5.66 4.66
C TRP A 284 -11.42 -4.14 4.75
N ILE A 285 -10.34 -3.57 4.23
CA ILE A 285 -10.14 -2.12 4.29
C ILE A 285 -11.13 -1.36 3.39
N GLN A 286 -11.51 -1.90 2.22
CA GLN A 286 -12.57 -1.35 1.39
C GLN A 286 -13.95 -1.42 2.08
N ALA A 287 -14.35 -2.59 2.62
CA ALA A 287 -15.63 -2.79 3.29
C ALA A 287 -15.77 -1.92 4.55
N LEU A 288 -14.70 -1.76 5.34
CA LEU A 288 -14.68 -0.82 6.48
C LEU A 288 -14.93 0.62 6.03
N PHE A 289 -14.29 1.07 4.95
CA PHE A 289 -14.51 2.42 4.41
C PHE A 289 -15.90 2.59 3.78
N PHE A 290 -16.41 1.60 3.06
CA PHE A 290 -17.78 1.58 2.51
C PHE A 290 -18.83 1.75 3.61
N SER A 291 -18.74 0.94 4.67
CA SER A 291 -19.65 0.99 5.82
C SER A 291 -19.51 2.31 6.59
N ALA A 292 -18.28 2.71 6.95
CA ALA A 292 -18.04 3.94 7.71
C ALA A 292 -18.48 5.20 6.96
N LEU A 293 -18.26 5.28 5.65
CA LEU A 293 -18.65 6.44 4.84
C LEU A 293 -20.12 6.41 4.40
N GLY A 294 -20.82 5.28 4.53
CA GLY A 294 -22.23 5.15 4.16
C GLY A 294 -22.45 5.00 2.66
N VAL A 295 -21.60 4.20 2.00
CA VAL A 295 -21.81 3.75 0.62
C VAL A 295 -23.13 2.96 0.54
N GLY A 296 -23.89 3.14 -0.54
CA GLY A 296 -25.12 2.38 -0.81
C GLY A 296 -24.83 0.94 -1.23
N PHE A 297 -24.25 0.13 -0.35
CA PHE A 297 -23.74 -1.21 -0.68
C PHE A 297 -24.81 -2.28 -0.96
N MET A 298 -26.09 -1.99 -0.68
CA MET A 298 -27.19 -2.88 -1.05
C MET A 298 -27.46 -2.86 -2.57
N PRO A 299 -28.03 -3.95 -3.14
CA PRO A 299 -28.37 -4.01 -4.56
C PRO A 299 -29.25 -2.84 -5.02
N ASP A 300 -28.96 -2.32 -6.21
CA ASP A 300 -29.62 -1.15 -6.80
C ASP A 300 -29.53 0.15 -5.96
N LYS A 301 -28.55 0.27 -5.03
CA LYS A 301 -28.35 1.47 -4.19
C LYS A 301 -27.02 2.20 -4.39
N MET A 302 -26.01 1.60 -5.03
CA MET A 302 -24.65 2.17 -5.14
C MET A 302 -24.62 3.58 -5.74
N LEU A 303 -25.35 3.80 -6.85
CA LEU A 303 -25.43 5.10 -7.54
C LEU A 303 -26.82 5.74 -7.48
N ILE A 304 -27.74 5.26 -6.63
CA ILE A 304 -29.17 5.62 -6.67
C ILE A 304 -29.43 7.13 -6.55
N GLY A 305 -28.54 7.87 -5.87
CA GLY A 305 -28.61 9.34 -5.78
C GLY A 305 -28.62 10.06 -7.14
N ALA A 306 -28.10 9.43 -8.20
CA ALA A 306 -28.15 9.99 -9.56
C ALA A 306 -29.58 10.20 -10.08
N SER A 307 -30.57 9.41 -9.62
CA SER A 307 -32.01 9.65 -9.89
C SER A 307 -32.54 10.94 -9.26
N GLN A 308 -31.87 11.44 -8.23
CA GLN A 308 -32.17 12.70 -7.54
C GLN A 308 -31.28 13.86 -8.04
N GLY A 309 -30.71 13.72 -9.25
CA GLY A 309 -29.80 14.71 -9.86
C GLY A 309 -28.41 14.80 -9.22
N ARG A 310 -28.08 13.95 -8.24
CA ARG A 310 -26.79 13.95 -7.53
C ARG A 310 -25.68 13.30 -8.36
N VAL A 311 -24.45 13.41 -7.87
CA VAL A 311 -23.27 12.74 -8.45
C VAL A 311 -22.59 11.88 -7.37
N PRO A 312 -23.06 10.66 -7.10
CA PRO A 312 -22.41 9.77 -6.12
C PRO A 312 -20.96 9.45 -6.53
N GLU A 313 -20.07 9.45 -5.55
CA GLU A 313 -18.64 9.16 -5.70
C GLU A 313 -18.18 8.06 -4.70
N PRO A 314 -18.74 6.83 -4.78
CA PRO A 314 -18.31 5.70 -3.93
C PRO A 314 -16.82 5.35 -4.09
N GLU A 315 -16.18 5.78 -5.18
CA GLU A 315 -14.76 5.60 -5.47
C GLU A 315 -13.85 6.27 -4.43
N TRP A 316 -14.30 7.33 -3.74
CA TRP A 316 -13.59 7.86 -2.58
C TRP A 316 -13.42 6.82 -1.47
N ALA A 317 -14.48 6.06 -1.18
CA ALA A 317 -14.44 5.04 -0.14
C ALA A 317 -13.61 3.82 -0.57
N ALA A 318 -13.61 3.47 -1.86
CA ALA A 318 -12.78 2.41 -2.40
C ALA A 318 -11.28 2.76 -2.35
N ARG A 319 -10.91 3.96 -2.83
CA ARG A 319 -9.50 4.32 -3.07
C ARG A 319 -8.80 5.01 -1.90
N MET A 320 -9.51 5.63 -0.95
CA MET A 320 -8.86 6.22 0.23
C MET A 320 -8.01 5.25 1.09
N PRO A 321 -8.41 3.99 1.36
CA PRO A 321 -7.51 3.06 2.07
C PRO A 321 -6.22 2.77 1.28
N VAL A 322 -6.31 2.66 -0.05
CA VAL A 322 -5.13 2.51 -0.93
C VAL A 322 -4.24 3.76 -0.89
N PHE A 323 -4.81 4.96 -0.99
CA PHE A 323 -4.05 6.20 -0.85
C PHE A 323 -3.29 6.26 0.47
N LEU A 324 -3.92 5.91 1.60
CA LEU A 324 -3.26 5.89 2.91
C LEU A 324 -2.07 4.92 2.95
N LEU A 325 -2.16 3.77 2.29
CA LEU A 325 -1.04 2.82 2.15
C LEU A 325 0.12 3.40 1.32
N THR A 326 -0.14 4.20 0.27
CA THR A 326 0.92 4.91 -0.48
C THR A 326 1.69 5.88 0.41
N VAL A 327 0.98 6.60 1.29
CA VAL A 327 1.56 7.58 2.21
C VAL A 327 2.38 6.88 3.30
N VAL A 328 1.87 5.80 3.89
CA VAL A 328 2.58 5.01 4.91
C VAL A 328 3.86 4.37 4.34
N GLY A 329 3.76 3.71 3.18
CA GLY A 329 4.90 3.09 2.51
C GLY A 329 5.98 4.12 2.14
N GLY A 330 5.59 5.20 1.46
CA GLY A 330 6.51 6.27 1.06
C GLY A 330 7.16 6.99 2.24
N TYR A 331 6.42 7.25 3.32
CA TYR A 331 6.95 7.90 4.52
C TYR A 331 7.92 7.00 5.30
N LEU A 332 7.65 5.69 5.42
CA LEU A 332 8.56 4.77 6.12
C LEU A 332 9.81 4.47 5.30
N LEU A 333 9.73 4.43 3.96
CA LEU A 333 10.91 4.45 3.09
C LEU A 333 11.72 5.75 3.29
N TYR A 334 11.07 6.92 3.32
CA TYR A 334 11.70 8.20 3.66
C TYR A 334 12.46 8.12 5.00
N LYS A 335 11.86 7.55 6.05
CA LYS A 335 12.53 7.40 7.35
C LYS A 335 13.73 6.45 7.30
N GLY A 336 13.62 5.33 6.58
CA GLY A 336 14.74 4.41 6.36
C GLY A 336 15.91 5.06 5.63
N VAL A 337 15.67 5.64 4.46
CA VAL A 337 16.72 6.35 3.68
C VAL A 337 17.32 7.50 4.51
N ALA A 338 16.48 8.29 5.20
CA ALA A 338 16.92 9.44 5.98
C ALA A 338 17.78 9.08 7.21
N LYS A 339 17.70 7.84 7.72
CA LYS A 339 18.53 7.33 8.82
C LYS A 339 20.00 7.10 8.41
N VAL A 340 20.28 6.89 7.12
CA VAL A 340 21.63 6.56 6.62
C VAL A 340 22.20 7.64 5.68
N TYR A 341 21.40 8.11 4.73
CA TYR A 341 21.81 9.14 3.76
C TYR A 341 21.39 10.56 4.17
N GLY A 342 20.53 10.69 5.19
CA GLY A 342 20.02 11.98 5.66
C GLY A 342 18.72 12.42 4.98
N ARG A 343 18.07 13.43 5.58
CA ARG A 343 16.69 13.85 5.24
C ARG A 343 16.50 14.31 3.80
N ARG A 344 17.55 14.84 3.16
CA ARG A 344 17.51 15.38 1.81
C ARG A 344 17.40 14.24 0.79
N ALA A 345 18.34 13.28 0.81
CA ALA A 345 18.22 12.00 0.13
C ALA A 345 16.87 11.31 0.40
N GLY A 346 16.46 11.17 1.67
CA GLY A 346 15.18 10.55 2.00
C GLY A 346 13.96 11.24 1.37
N LEU A 347 13.93 12.58 1.36
CA LEU A 347 12.88 13.35 0.71
C LEU A 347 12.89 13.16 -0.80
N LEU A 348 14.08 13.17 -1.41
CA LEU A 348 14.25 12.98 -2.84
C LEU A 348 13.81 11.57 -3.26
N SER A 349 14.18 10.54 -2.51
CA SER A 349 13.69 9.17 -2.73
C SER A 349 12.16 9.07 -2.63
N GLY A 350 11.55 9.76 -1.65
CA GLY A 350 10.10 9.84 -1.53
C GLY A 350 9.44 10.57 -2.69
N LEU A 351 9.97 11.72 -3.11
CA LEU A 351 9.45 12.52 -4.22
C LEU A 351 9.61 11.83 -5.58
N VAL A 352 10.71 11.11 -5.78
CA VAL A 352 10.91 10.23 -6.94
C VAL A 352 9.84 9.13 -6.94
N LEU A 353 9.63 8.44 -5.81
CA LEU A 353 8.65 7.36 -5.70
C LEU A 353 7.24 7.84 -6.04
N VAL A 354 6.76 8.92 -5.41
CA VAL A 354 5.40 9.45 -5.64
C VAL A 354 5.21 10.20 -6.96
N THR A 355 6.23 10.20 -7.83
CA THR A 355 6.14 10.69 -9.21
C THR A 355 6.45 9.63 -10.28
N MET A 356 6.60 8.35 -9.89
CA MET A 356 6.67 7.21 -10.81
C MET A 356 5.26 6.66 -11.12
N PRO A 357 4.88 6.48 -12.40
CA PRO A 357 3.56 6.01 -12.83
C PRO A 357 3.08 4.73 -12.15
N TYR A 358 3.96 3.76 -11.88
CA TYR A 358 3.53 2.60 -11.10
C TYR A 358 3.00 2.97 -9.71
N TRP A 359 3.69 3.85 -8.98
CA TRP A 359 3.31 4.20 -7.61
C TRP A 359 2.16 5.22 -7.56
N PHE A 360 2.02 6.09 -8.57
CA PHE A 360 0.87 7.00 -8.62
C PHE A 360 -0.37 6.38 -9.25
N LEU A 361 -0.27 5.62 -10.35
CA LEU A 361 -1.43 4.98 -10.97
C LEU A 361 -1.99 3.88 -10.07
N ILE A 362 -1.16 2.92 -9.60
CA ILE A 362 -1.63 1.88 -8.67
C ILE A 362 -2.09 2.49 -7.33
N GLY A 363 -1.52 3.64 -6.93
CA GLY A 363 -2.00 4.44 -5.80
C GLY A 363 -3.39 5.07 -5.96
N HIS A 364 -3.96 5.02 -7.17
CA HIS A 364 -5.34 5.39 -7.50
C HIS A 364 -6.15 4.19 -8.00
N GLN A 365 -5.70 2.95 -7.74
CA GLN A 365 -6.39 1.72 -8.12
C GLN A 365 -6.72 0.89 -6.89
N THR A 366 -8.01 0.58 -6.68
CA THR A 366 -8.42 -0.34 -5.61
C THR A 366 -8.07 -1.79 -5.99
N MET A 367 -6.84 -2.19 -5.68
CA MET A 367 -6.30 -3.52 -6.00
C MET A 367 -5.20 -3.98 -5.06
N THR A 368 -5.18 -5.30 -4.81
CA THR A 368 -4.26 -6.04 -3.91
C THR A 368 -2.76 -5.75 -4.06
N ASP A 369 -2.33 -5.12 -5.16
CA ASP A 369 -0.96 -4.68 -5.40
C ASP A 369 -0.49 -3.57 -4.46
N MET A 370 -1.34 -2.61 -4.06
CA MET A 370 -0.92 -1.62 -3.04
C MET A 370 -1.01 -2.16 -1.59
N PRO A 371 -2.04 -2.93 -1.19
CA PRO A 371 -2.06 -3.71 0.06
C PRO A 371 -0.90 -4.72 0.20
N TYR A 372 -0.25 -5.10 -0.91
CA TYR A 372 1.03 -5.80 -0.91
C TYR A 372 2.22 -4.84 -0.81
N VAL A 373 2.43 -4.00 -1.81
CA VAL A 373 3.70 -3.28 -2.00
C VAL A 373 3.83 -2.07 -1.07
N GLY A 374 2.74 -1.45 -0.64
CA GLY A 374 2.72 -0.41 0.39
C GLY A 374 3.29 -0.93 1.72
N PRO A 375 2.70 -1.98 2.32
CA PRO A 375 3.25 -2.63 3.51
C PRO A 375 4.63 -3.28 3.29
N LEU A 376 4.92 -3.89 2.13
CA LEU A 376 6.29 -4.34 1.81
C LEU A 376 7.30 -3.18 1.91
N THR A 377 6.98 -2.03 1.33
CA THR A 377 7.84 -0.84 1.33
C THR A 377 8.03 -0.29 2.74
N ALA A 378 6.95 -0.26 3.53
CA ALA A 378 6.98 0.10 4.94
C ALA A 378 7.87 -0.87 5.75
N ALA A 379 7.76 -2.18 5.51
CA ALA A 379 8.59 -3.20 6.14
C ALA A 379 10.08 -2.99 5.84
N MET A 380 10.45 -2.79 4.57
CA MET A 380 11.85 -2.58 4.18
C MET A 380 12.41 -1.27 4.76
N GLY A 381 11.62 -0.20 4.83
CA GLY A 381 12.00 1.03 5.52
C GLY A 381 12.21 0.86 7.03
N LEU A 382 11.39 0.01 7.67
CA LEU A 382 11.50 -0.34 9.09
C LEU A 382 12.67 -1.30 9.38
N LEU A 383 12.95 -2.28 8.51
CA LEU A 383 14.16 -3.11 8.61
C LEU A 383 15.42 -2.25 8.54
N LEU A 384 15.46 -1.27 7.62
CA LEU A 384 16.58 -0.34 7.50
C LEU A 384 16.71 0.58 8.73
N LEU A 385 15.61 0.96 9.36
CA LEU A 385 15.65 1.64 10.66
C LEU A 385 16.19 0.74 11.78
N GLY A 386 15.84 -0.55 11.80
CA GLY A 386 16.34 -1.54 12.76
C GLY A 386 17.85 -1.79 12.61
N LEU A 387 18.29 -2.19 11.40
CA LEU A 387 19.68 -2.57 11.07
C LEU A 387 20.74 -1.48 11.31
N PHE A 388 20.32 -0.21 11.35
CA PHE A 388 21.19 0.95 11.60
C PHE A 388 20.91 1.65 12.93
N THR A 389 20.00 1.15 13.76
CA THR A 389 19.81 1.63 15.14
C THR A 389 20.65 0.77 16.08
N ASP A 390 21.28 1.41 17.06
CA ASP A 390 22.02 0.72 18.12
C ASP A 390 21.05 -0.26 18.85
N PRO A 391 21.40 -1.55 18.99
CA PRO A 391 20.57 -2.53 19.69
C PRO A 391 20.08 -2.05 21.06
N GLU A 392 20.92 -1.33 21.80
CA GLU A 392 20.60 -0.87 23.17
C GLU A 392 20.07 0.58 23.23
N GLU A 393 19.83 1.25 22.09
CA GLU A 393 19.07 2.51 22.12
C GLU A 393 17.63 2.22 22.55
N ARG A 394 17.26 2.62 23.78
CA ARG A 394 15.90 2.43 24.32
C ARG A 394 14.96 3.56 23.92
N VAL A 395 13.68 3.25 23.70
CA VAL A 395 12.67 4.26 23.35
C VAL A 395 12.45 5.24 24.49
N LYS A 396 12.37 6.52 24.12
CA LYS A 396 11.99 7.63 25.00
C LYS A 396 10.57 7.41 25.53
N VAL A 397 10.37 7.74 26.81
CA VAL A 397 9.09 7.65 27.51
C VAL A 397 8.59 9.05 27.81
N TYR A 398 7.29 9.29 27.65
CA TYR A 398 6.63 10.58 27.87
C TYR A 398 5.45 10.38 28.82
N GLU A 399 5.39 11.15 29.90
CA GLU A 399 4.36 11.01 30.93
C GLU A 399 3.23 12.03 30.71
N VAL A 400 1.98 11.55 30.58
CA VAL A 400 0.78 12.39 30.50
C VAL A 400 0.05 12.36 31.84
N LYS A 401 0.00 13.50 32.54
CA LYS A 401 -0.68 13.65 33.83
C LYS A 401 -2.17 13.94 33.64
N LEU A 402 -3.01 12.97 34.01
CA LEU A 402 -4.47 13.01 33.99
C LEU A 402 -4.99 13.17 35.42
N GLY A 403 -4.96 14.40 35.92
CA GLY A 403 -5.31 14.72 37.31
C GLY A 403 -4.36 14.03 38.29
N LYS A 404 -4.89 13.11 39.12
CA LYS A 404 -4.10 12.30 40.07
C LYS A 404 -3.41 11.08 39.43
N ARG A 405 -3.64 10.79 38.15
CA ARG A 405 -3.02 9.65 37.43
C ARG A 405 -1.94 10.14 36.46
N ALA A 406 -1.01 9.27 36.14
CA ALA A 406 -0.02 9.45 35.09
C ALA A 406 -0.07 8.25 34.13
N LEU A 407 0.05 8.48 32.82
CA LEU A 407 0.22 7.43 31.81
C LEU A 407 1.54 7.65 31.08
N ARG A 408 2.43 6.67 31.09
CA ARG A 408 3.75 6.77 30.45
C ARG A 408 3.74 6.07 29.11
N ILE A 409 3.67 6.86 28.04
CA ILE A 409 3.59 6.39 26.66
C ILE A 409 4.97 6.41 25.99
N SER A 410 5.16 5.54 25.00
CA SER A 410 6.46 5.33 24.36
C SER A 410 6.29 4.64 22.99
N GLY A 411 7.39 4.45 22.24
CA GLY A 411 7.35 3.74 20.95
C GLY A 411 6.80 2.31 21.03
N TYR A 412 6.95 1.64 22.18
CA TYR A 412 6.34 0.33 22.47
C TYR A 412 4.82 0.38 22.26
N HIS A 413 4.16 1.35 22.89
CA HIS A 413 2.71 1.50 22.86
C HIS A 413 2.18 1.77 21.46
N LEU A 414 2.92 2.50 20.61
CA LEU A 414 2.54 2.71 19.21
C LEU A 414 2.62 1.41 18.39
N VAL A 415 3.75 0.68 18.48
CA VAL A 415 3.95 -0.56 17.70
C VAL A 415 2.93 -1.61 18.10
N PHE A 416 2.79 -1.90 19.41
CA PHE A 416 1.87 -2.92 19.87
C PHE A 416 0.40 -2.51 19.81
N ALA A 417 0.06 -1.20 19.76
CA ALA A 417 -1.33 -0.80 19.49
C ALA A 417 -1.72 -1.14 18.05
N LEU A 418 -0.80 -0.96 17.09
CA LEU A 418 -1.03 -1.37 15.70
C LEU A 418 -1.15 -2.90 15.58
N VAL A 419 -0.33 -3.67 16.31
CA VAL A 419 -0.50 -5.13 16.39
C VAL A 419 -1.87 -5.49 16.97
N ALA A 420 -2.23 -4.94 18.13
CA ALA A 420 -3.47 -5.27 18.81
C ALA A 420 -4.72 -4.80 18.04
N LEU A 421 -4.66 -3.70 17.30
CA LEU A 421 -5.74 -3.26 16.40
C LEU A 421 -5.88 -4.13 15.14
N CYS A 422 -4.84 -4.87 14.73
CA CYS A 422 -4.95 -5.88 13.68
C CYS A 422 -5.48 -7.23 14.21
N VAL A 423 -5.19 -7.59 15.46
CA VAL A 423 -5.58 -8.87 16.07
C VAL A 423 -6.97 -8.81 16.71
N LEU A 424 -7.26 -7.80 17.53
CA LEU A 424 -8.46 -7.75 18.36
C LEU A 424 -9.78 -7.77 17.56
N PRO A 425 -9.96 -7.02 16.45
CA PRO A 425 -11.19 -7.09 15.66
C PRO A 425 -11.43 -8.48 15.07
N GLN A 426 -10.36 -9.19 14.68
CA GLN A 426 -10.47 -10.58 14.20
C GLN A 426 -10.91 -11.51 15.34
N VAL A 427 -10.28 -11.40 16.51
CA VAL A 427 -10.64 -12.20 17.70
C VAL A 427 -12.10 -11.96 18.11
N LEU A 428 -12.56 -10.69 18.14
CA LEU A 428 -13.92 -10.36 18.54
C LEU A 428 -14.98 -10.80 17.50
N TYR A 429 -14.69 -10.67 16.20
CA TYR A 429 -15.59 -11.17 15.15
C TYR A 429 -15.68 -12.71 15.17
N LEU A 430 -14.56 -13.41 15.40
CA LEU A 430 -14.57 -14.87 15.53
C LEU A 430 -15.30 -15.33 16.80
N ALA A 431 -15.22 -14.57 17.90
CA ALA A 431 -16.00 -14.82 19.10
C ALA A 431 -17.50 -14.54 18.92
N SER A 432 -17.88 -13.52 18.14
CA SER A 432 -19.28 -13.14 17.90
C SER A 432 -19.99 -14.07 16.91
N ARG A 433 -19.26 -14.68 15.96
CA ARG A 433 -19.81 -15.42 14.81
C ARG A 433 -20.79 -16.57 15.16
N ASN A 434 -20.74 -17.10 16.38
CA ASN A 434 -21.62 -18.16 16.88
C ASN A 434 -22.83 -17.65 17.71
N LEU A 435 -23.05 -16.34 17.76
CA LEU A 435 -24.05 -15.71 18.60
C LEU A 435 -24.73 -14.54 17.87
N THR A 436 -26.02 -14.68 17.51
CA THR A 436 -26.80 -13.55 17.02
C THR A 436 -27.47 -12.83 18.19
N LEU A 437 -27.33 -11.51 18.30
CA LEU A 437 -28.27 -10.65 19.03
C LEU A 437 -29.38 -10.26 18.05
N GLN A 438 -30.51 -10.95 18.15
CA GLN A 438 -31.63 -10.85 17.23
C GLN A 438 -32.57 -9.71 17.66
N LEU A 439 -32.69 -8.67 16.85
CA LEU A 439 -33.49 -7.47 17.12
C LEU A 439 -34.57 -7.22 16.07
N ASP A 440 -34.39 -7.68 14.82
CA ASP A 440 -35.33 -7.43 13.72
C ASP A 440 -36.36 -8.56 13.53
N ALA A 441 -36.23 -9.68 14.25
CA ALA A 441 -37.19 -10.79 14.25
C ALA A 441 -37.45 -11.36 15.66
N THR A 442 -38.69 -11.75 15.93
CA THR A 442 -39.09 -12.38 17.21
C THR A 442 -38.73 -13.88 17.28
N PRO A 443 -38.37 -14.43 18.45
CA PRO A 443 -38.17 -13.74 19.73
C PRO A 443 -36.87 -12.92 19.73
N HIS A 444 -36.92 -11.72 20.30
CA HIS A 444 -35.74 -10.85 20.41
C HIS A 444 -34.78 -11.34 21.50
N GLY A 445 -33.47 -11.16 21.29
CA GLY A 445 -32.43 -11.48 22.27
C GLY A 445 -31.30 -12.33 21.69
N PHE A 446 -30.49 -12.91 22.58
CA PHE A 446 -29.33 -13.71 22.19
C PHE A 446 -29.73 -15.13 21.75
N ARG A 447 -29.45 -15.45 20.49
CA ARG A 447 -29.64 -16.77 19.88
C ARG A 447 -28.26 -17.38 19.54
N PRO A 448 -27.80 -18.42 20.27
CA PRO A 448 -26.59 -19.14 19.89
C PRO A 448 -26.82 -20.03 18.66
N HIS A 449 -25.78 -20.23 17.85
CA HIS A 449 -25.82 -21.10 16.67
C HIS A 449 -24.43 -21.62 16.29
N LEU A 450 -24.40 -22.72 15.53
CA LEU A 450 -23.21 -23.10 14.77
C LEU A 450 -22.94 -22.05 13.69
N ASP A 451 -21.69 -21.95 13.23
CA ASP A 451 -21.32 -21.05 12.13
C ASP A 451 -22.02 -21.45 10.83
N ASP A 452 -23.19 -20.89 10.59
CA ASP A 452 -23.91 -20.97 9.33
C ASP A 452 -23.62 -19.73 8.49
N PHE A 453 -23.58 -19.93 7.18
CA PHE A 453 -23.37 -18.87 6.20
C PHE A 453 -24.18 -19.17 4.93
N PHE A 454 -24.11 -18.33 3.90
CA PHE A 454 -24.90 -18.50 2.68
C PHE A 454 -24.01 -18.45 1.44
N SER A 455 -24.32 -19.25 0.42
CA SER A 455 -23.91 -18.95 -0.97
C SER A 455 -24.92 -17.98 -1.60
N GLY A 456 -24.58 -17.40 -2.75
CA GLY A 456 -25.41 -16.41 -3.44
C GLY A 456 -25.16 -14.96 -3.00
N SER A 457 -25.64 -14.03 -3.82
CA SER A 457 -25.47 -12.60 -3.59
C SER A 457 -26.45 -12.04 -2.56
N GLY A 458 -25.95 -11.18 -1.68
CA GLY A 458 -26.74 -10.57 -0.61
C GLY A 458 -27.82 -9.59 -1.09
N GLY A 459 -28.63 -9.12 -0.14
CA GLY A 459 -29.55 -7.98 -0.32
C GLY A 459 -30.67 -8.13 -1.37
N GLY A 460 -31.03 -9.35 -1.79
CA GLY A 460 -32.16 -9.61 -2.70
C GLY A 460 -31.80 -9.99 -4.15
N ASN A 461 -30.53 -10.20 -4.45
CA ASN A 461 -30.07 -10.62 -5.79
C ASN A 461 -30.22 -12.13 -6.09
N CYS A 462 -30.69 -12.91 -5.12
CA CYS A 462 -30.82 -14.36 -5.16
C CYS A 462 -31.63 -14.85 -6.37
N GLY A 463 -30.99 -15.57 -7.29
CA GLY A 463 -31.67 -16.19 -8.43
C GLY A 463 -32.10 -15.25 -9.56
N LEU A 464 -31.62 -14.00 -9.60
CA LEU A 464 -31.69 -13.19 -10.83
C LEU A 464 -30.91 -13.89 -11.97
N PRO A 465 -31.28 -13.70 -13.25
CA PRO A 465 -30.52 -14.27 -14.37
C PRO A 465 -29.04 -13.85 -14.32
N GLY A 466 -28.13 -14.83 -14.24
CA GLY A 466 -26.68 -14.61 -14.07
C GLY A 466 -26.17 -14.71 -12.63
N ASN A 467 -27.05 -14.84 -11.62
CA ASN A 467 -26.71 -15.00 -10.22
C ASN A 467 -27.10 -16.40 -9.70
N GLU A 468 -26.31 -16.96 -8.79
CA GLU A 468 -26.73 -18.19 -8.08
C GLU A 468 -27.94 -17.93 -7.15
N PRO A 469 -28.87 -18.90 -7.04
CA PRO A 469 -29.86 -18.89 -5.96
C PRO A 469 -29.17 -19.00 -4.61
N CYS A 470 -29.54 -18.13 -3.66
CA CYS A 470 -28.95 -18.15 -2.32
C CYS A 470 -29.30 -19.45 -1.57
N ARG A 471 -28.31 -20.10 -0.98
CA ARG A 471 -28.47 -21.36 -0.23
C ARG A 471 -27.73 -21.28 1.09
N LYS A 472 -28.34 -21.82 2.15
CA LYS A 472 -27.66 -21.96 3.44
C LYS A 472 -26.57 -23.02 3.35
N ALA A 473 -25.38 -22.69 3.83
CA ALA A 473 -24.20 -23.53 3.87
C ALA A 473 -23.77 -23.77 5.33
N LEU A 474 -23.06 -24.88 5.54
CA LEU A 474 -22.38 -25.24 6.77
C LEU A 474 -20.90 -25.45 6.46
N PRO A 475 -19.99 -25.23 7.42
CA PRO A 475 -18.56 -25.42 7.22
C PRO A 475 -18.22 -26.89 7.00
N VAL A 476 -17.21 -27.15 6.18
CA VAL A 476 -16.67 -28.50 5.93
C VAL A 476 -16.15 -29.12 7.24
N ASN A 477 -15.45 -28.34 8.07
CA ASN A 477 -15.15 -28.73 9.45
C ASN A 477 -16.24 -28.17 10.39
N ARG A 478 -17.00 -29.06 11.04
CA ARG A 478 -18.09 -28.67 11.94
C ARG A 478 -17.67 -28.61 13.41
N ASP A 479 -16.52 -29.18 13.76
CA ASP A 479 -16.07 -29.33 15.14
C ASP A 479 -15.26 -28.10 15.60
N PHE A 480 -14.45 -27.51 14.71
CA PHE A 480 -13.65 -26.33 15.01
C PHE A 480 -14.41 -25.03 14.68
N GLN A 481 -15.29 -24.63 15.60
CA GLN A 481 -16.11 -23.42 15.47
C GLN A 481 -15.30 -22.12 15.58
N PRO A 482 -15.73 -21.00 14.95
CA PRO A 482 -15.05 -19.70 15.03
C PRO A 482 -14.73 -19.21 16.45
N TRP A 483 -15.62 -19.43 17.42
CA TRP A 483 -15.34 -19.03 18.81
C TRP A 483 -14.12 -19.75 19.39
N MET A 484 -13.83 -20.99 18.98
CA MET A 484 -12.63 -21.73 19.38
C MET A 484 -11.38 -21.13 18.73
N ALA A 485 -11.48 -20.70 17.47
CA ALA A 485 -10.42 -19.98 16.78
C ALA A 485 -10.09 -18.65 17.48
N SER A 486 -11.09 -17.93 18.01
CA SER A 486 -10.86 -16.70 18.77
C SER A 486 -9.97 -16.90 20.01
N LEU A 487 -10.10 -18.05 20.68
CA LEU A 487 -9.25 -18.41 21.82
C LEU A 487 -7.81 -18.73 21.37
N VAL A 488 -7.62 -19.43 20.25
CA VAL A 488 -6.29 -19.75 19.70
C VAL A 488 -5.55 -18.47 19.28
N TRP A 489 -6.16 -17.64 18.44
CA TRP A 489 -5.50 -16.44 17.91
C TRP A 489 -5.39 -15.33 18.96
N GLY A 490 -6.38 -15.22 19.86
CA GLY A 490 -6.31 -14.35 21.03
C GLY A 490 -5.22 -14.77 22.00
N GLY A 491 -5.04 -16.08 22.25
CA GLY A 491 -3.96 -16.63 23.07
C GLY A 491 -2.57 -16.35 22.49
N ILE A 492 -2.38 -16.54 21.18
CA ILE A 492 -1.11 -16.22 20.49
C ILE A 492 -0.83 -14.72 20.52
N GLY A 493 -1.84 -13.87 20.31
CA GLY A 493 -1.73 -12.42 20.44
C GLY A 493 -1.38 -11.96 21.85
N ALA A 494 -2.01 -12.55 22.87
CA ALA A 494 -1.72 -12.30 24.28
C ALA A 494 -0.32 -12.77 24.67
N PHE A 495 0.14 -13.93 24.17
CA PHE A 495 1.50 -14.42 24.38
C PHE A 495 2.55 -13.50 23.74
N LEU A 496 2.32 -13.04 22.50
CA LEU A 496 3.19 -12.07 21.83
C LEU A 496 3.30 -10.75 22.62
N LEU A 497 2.19 -10.26 23.17
CA LEU A 497 2.20 -9.08 24.05
C LEU A 497 2.93 -9.36 25.38
N TRP A 498 2.71 -10.53 25.99
CA TRP A 498 3.30 -10.94 27.25
C TRP A 498 4.82 -11.02 27.18
N ILE A 499 5.40 -11.73 26.21
CA ILE A 499 6.86 -11.87 26.06
C ILE A 499 7.56 -10.56 25.67
N ASN A 500 6.80 -9.54 25.22
CA ASN A 500 7.32 -8.22 24.90
C ASN A 500 6.99 -7.16 25.95
N ARG A 501 6.27 -7.46 27.04
CA ARG A 501 5.69 -6.43 27.93
C ARG A 501 6.74 -5.51 28.59
N GLY A 502 7.95 -6.02 28.87
CA GLY A 502 9.10 -5.23 29.35
C GLY A 502 9.98 -4.62 28.24
N GLU A 503 9.75 -4.92 26.96
CA GLU A 503 10.68 -4.58 25.89
C GLU A 503 10.59 -3.09 25.49
N ARG A 504 11.76 -2.44 25.41
CA ARG A 504 11.90 -1.00 25.14
C ARG A 504 13.06 -0.68 24.17
N ARG A 505 13.81 -1.66 23.67
CA ARG A 505 14.87 -1.46 22.66
C ARG A 505 14.27 -1.07 21.32
N LYS A 506 14.77 0.04 20.77
CA LYS A 506 14.22 0.71 19.59
C LYS A 506 14.46 -0.08 18.31
N ALA A 507 15.62 -0.72 18.16
CA ALA A 507 15.91 -1.60 17.04
C ALA A 507 14.93 -2.79 16.99
N ARG A 508 14.73 -3.48 18.13
CA ARG A 508 13.78 -4.61 18.25
C ARG A 508 12.34 -4.19 17.91
N LEU A 509 11.90 -3.03 18.42
CA LEU A 509 10.58 -2.48 18.09
C LEU A 509 10.42 -2.12 16.60
N TYR A 510 11.48 -1.72 15.89
CA TYR A 510 11.45 -1.56 14.44
C TYR A 510 11.34 -2.90 13.70
N PHE A 511 11.98 -3.97 14.17
CA PHE A 511 11.81 -5.31 13.57
C PHE A 511 10.39 -5.86 13.78
N ILE A 512 9.83 -5.76 14.99
CA ILE A 512 8.42 -6.12 15.26
C ILE A 512 7.46 -5.32 14.37
N ALA A 513 7.69 -4.01 14.21
CA ALA A 513 6.89 -3.17 13.30
C ALA A 513 7.06 -3.57 11.83
N ALA A 514 8.27 -3.92 11.38
CA ALA A 514 8.51 -4.41 10.03
C ALA A 514 7.76 -5.73 9.77
N TRP A 515 7.76 -6.64 10.74
CA TRP A 515 7.05 -7.92 10.63
C TRP A 515 5.53 -7.79 10.68
N LEU A 516 4.97 -6.79 11.39
CA LEU A 516 3.56 -6.46 11.26
C LEU A 516 3.23 -6.03 9.82
N MET A 517 4.09 -5.21 9.22
CA MET A 517 3.92 -4.80 7.81
C MET A 517 4.11 -5.97 6.83
N VAL A 518 4.97 -6.96 7.13
CA VAL A 518 5.08 -8.21 6.35
C VAL A 518 3.84 -9.10 6.50
N ALA A 519 3.28 -9.21 7.71
CA ALA A 519 2.05 -9.96 7.96
C ALA A 519 0.83 -9.37 7.22
N LEU A 520 0.74 -8.04 7.14
CA LEU A 520 -0.26 -7.33 6.34
C LEU A 520 0.00 -7.47 4.83
N SER A 521 1.25 -7.35 4.39
CA SER A 521 1.69 -7.62 3.00
C SER A 521 1.28 -9.03 2.54
N ALA A 522 1.48 -10.04 3.40
CA ALA A 522 1.04 -11.42 3.18
C ALA A 522 -0.49 -11.56 3.12
N LEU A 523 -1.23 -10.85 3.99
CA LEU A 523 -2.70 -10.82 3.95
C LEU A 523 -3.26 -10.00 2.76
N GLY A 524 -2.43 -9.20 2.10
CA GLY A 524 -2.75 -8.46 0.87
C GLY A 524 -2.66 -9.30 -0.40
N LYS A 525 -1.57 -10.07 -0.60
CA LYS A 525 -1.35 -10.82 -1.87
C LYS A 525 -0.75 -12.23 -1.71
N GLY A 526 -0.72 -12.79 -0.51
CA GLY A 526 -0.33 -14.17 -0.24
C GLY A 526 1.19 -14.35 -0.11
N ALA A 527 1.71 -15.50 -0.53
CA ALA A 527 3.13 -15.83 -0.35
C ALA A 527 4.13 -14.78 -0.88
N PRO A 528 3.92 -14.09 -2.03
CA PRO A 528 4.80 -12.98 -2.45
C PRO A 528 4.95 -11.86 -1.40
N GLY A 529 3.92 -11.70 -0.54
CA GLY A 529 3.91 -10.76 0.58
C GLY A 529 4.78 -11.15 1.76
N LEU A 530 5.08 -12.45 1.91
CA LEU A 530 5.89 -13.02 3.00
C LEU A 530 7.29 -13.42 2.52
N VAL A 531 7.38 -14.12 1.39
CA VAL A 531 8.61 -14.71 0.84
C VAL A 531 9.58 -13.64 0.36
N LEU A 532 9.12 -12.64 -0.41
CA LEU A 532 9.99 -11.59 -0.94
C LEU A 532 10.74 -10.79 0.15
N PRO A 533 10.09 -10.24 1.21
CA PRO A 533 10.82 -9.48 2.23
C PRO A 533 11.79 -10.34 3.04
N ILE A 534 11.45 -11.61 3.32
CA ILE A 534 12.36 -12.56 3.98
C ILE A 534 13.57 -12.84 3.08
N PHE A 535 13.35 -13.09 1.78
CA PHE A 535 14.40 -13.38 0.82
C PHE A 535 15.34 -12.19 0.60
N ILE A 536 14.81 -10.95 0.56
CA ILE A 536 15.62 -9.72 0.51
C ILE A 536 16.52 -9.61 1.76
N ALA A 537 15.95 -9.79 2.95
CA ALA A 537 16.71 -9.75 4.20
C ALA A 537 17.79 -10.83 4.27
N GLY A 538 17.47 -12.07 3.89
CA GLY A 538 18.41 -13.19 3.85
C GLY A 538 19.55 -12.95 2.85
N MET A 539 19.23 -12.50 1.63
CA MET A 539 20.24 -12.14 0.62
C MET A 539 21.15 -11.00 1.08
N TYR A 540 20.60 -9.98 1.76
CA TYR A 540 21.38 -8.90 2.35
C TYR A 540 22.34 -9.40 3.44
N ILE A 541 21.85 -10.21 4.39
CA ILE A 541 22.67 -10.79 5.47
C ILE A 541 23.77 -11.69 4.91
N ALA A 542 23.46 -12.53 3.91
CA ALA A 542 24.44 -13.41 3.27
C ALA A 542 25.52 -12.61 2.52
N ALA A 543 25.12 -11.57 1.77
CA ALA A 543 26.04 -10.71 1.03
C ALA A 543 26.94 -9.86 1.93
N THR A 544 26.45 -9.38 3.07
CA THR A 544 27.26 -8.62 4.07
C THR A 544 27.94 -9.53 5.09
N LYS A 545 27.65 -10.84 5.11
CA LYS A 545 28.09 -11.83 6.10
C LYS A 545 27.70 -11.49 7.55
N ARG A 546 26.67 -10.65 7.75
CA ARG A 546 26.21 -10.14 9.05
C ARG A 546 25.31 -11.14 9.80
N TRP A 547 25.75 -12.40 9.93
CA TRP A 547 24.95 -13.51 10.46
C TRP A 547 24.36 -13.26 11.87
N LYS A 548 25.05 -12.47 12.71
CA LYS A 548 24.55 -12.06 14.04
C LYS A 548 23.26 -11.23 14.00
N ASP A 549 22.90 -10.65 12.86
CA ASP A 549 21.66 -9.90 12.73
C ASP A 549 20.42 -10.81 12.54
N LEU A 550 20.59 -12.11 12.21
CA LEU A 550 19.46 -13.07 12.15
C LEU A 550 18.76 -13.26 13.50
N THR A 551 19.52 -13.32 14.60
CA THR A 551 18.95 -13.46 15.96
C THR A 551 18.35 -12.15 16.44
N ARG A 552 18.95 -11.01 16.08
CA ARG A 552 18.46 -9.65 16.39
C ARG A 552 17.19 -9.29 15.64
N MET A 553 16.94 -9.89 14.48
CA MET A 553 15.82 -9.59 13.60
C MET A 553 14.49 -10.26 14.01
N GLU A 554 14.33 -10.73 15.25
CA GLU A 554 13.02 -11.15 15.80
C GLU A 554 12.24 -12.15 14.94
N LEU A 555 12.90 -13.18 14.42
CA LEU A 555 12.25 -14.18 13.56
C LEU A 555 11.13 -14.96 14.28
N LEU A 556 11.21 -15.12 15.61
CA LEU A 556 10.10 -15.61 16.43
C LEU A 556 8.92 -14.63 16.45
N GLY A 557 9.19 -13.32 16.54
CA GLY A 557 8.19 -12.26 16.44
C GLY A 557 7.49 -12.26 15.08
N LEU A 558 8.22 -12.49 13.99
CA LEU A 558 7.64 -12.70 12.65
C LEU A 558 6.70 -13.89 12.63
N GLY A 559 7.11 -15.04 13.15
CA GLY A 559 6.26 -16.24 13.24
C GLY A 559 4.97 -15.98 14.03
N LEU A 560 5.08 -15.39 15.22
CA LEU A 560 3.93 -15.05 16.06
C LEU A 560 2.99 -14.05 15.39
N LEU A 561 3.52 -13.03 14.70
CA LEU A 561 2.72 -12.03 13.97
C LEU A 561 2.00 -12.64 12.76
N VAL A 562 2.66 -13.51 11.99
CA VAL A 562 1.98 -14.26 10.92
C VAL A 562 0.86 -15.13 11.51
N CYS A 563 1.09 -15.78 12.65
CA CYS A 563 0.07 -16.57 13.32
C CYS A 563 -1.13 -15.76 13.83
N CYS A 564 -0.94 -14.60 14.49
CA CYS A 564 -2.08 -13.85 15.06
C CYS A 564 -2.70 -12.81 14.12
N VAL A 565 -2.01 -12.36 13.07
CA VAL A 565 -2.51 -11.36 12.11
C VAL A 565 -2.93 -11.97 10.77
N THR A 566 -2.13 -12.91 10.21
CA THR A 566 -2.35 -13.44 8.85
C THR A 566 -3.13 -14.76 8.86
N LEU A 567 -2.73 -15.75 9.65
CA LEU A 567 -3.37 -17.08 9.66
C LEU A 567 -4.85 -17.14 10.09
N PRO A 568 -5.44 -16.24 10.90
CA PRO A 568 -6.81 -16.43 11.38
C PRO A 568 -7.82 -16.54 10.24
N TRP A 569 -7.75 -15.66 9.24
CA TRP A 569 -8.62 -15.73 8.07
C TRP A 569 -8.36 -16.96 7.20
N TYR A 570 -7.08 -17.30 6.93
CA TYR A 570 -6.72 -18.47 6.13
C TYR A 570 -7.26 -19.78 6.73
N VAL A 571 -7.11 -19.95 8.04
CA VAL A 571 -7.62 -21.14 8.74
C VAL A 571 -9.15 -21.15 8.71
N GLN A 572 -9.82 -20.03 8.97
CA GLN A 572 -11.29 -19.98 8.96
C GLN A 572 -11.91 -20.19 7.58
N MET A 573 -11.24 -19.72 6.51
CA MET A 573 -11.60 -20.09 5.14
C MET A 573 -11.45 -21.59 4.88
N PHE A 574 -10.36 -22.20 5.35
CA PHE A 574 -10.16 -23.64 5.20
C PHE A 574 -11.17 -24.47 6.03
N MET A 575 -11.56 -24.02 7.23
CA MET A 575 -12.61 -24.67 8.02
C MET A 575 -13.98 -24.61 7.33
N ARG A 576 -14.32 -23.46 6.72
CA ARG A 576 -15.58 -23.29 5.99
C ARG A 576 -15.63 -24.04 4.66
N HIS A 577 -14.60 -23.89 3.82
CA HIS A 577 -14.61 -24.32 2.41
C HIS A 577 -13.79 -25.59 2.13
N GLY A 578 -13.00 -26.06 3.10
CA GLY A 578 -12.17 -27.26 2.96
C GLY A 578 -11.08 -27.15 1.90
N GLN A 579 -10.67 -28.31 1.38
CA GLN A 579 -9.60 -28.44 0.40
C GLN A 579 -9.77 -27.59 -0.89
N PRO A 580 -10.98 -27.43 -1.48
CA PRO A 580 -11.18 -26.57 -2.65
C PRO A 580 -10.63 -25.14 -2.51
N PHE A 581 -10.68 -24.54 -1.31
CA PHE A 581 -10.09 -23.23 -1.05
C PHE A 581 -8.55 -23.26 -1.13
N THR A 582 -7.89 -24.25 -0.52
CA THR A 582 -6.43 -24.40 -0.58
C THR A 582 -5.96 -24.81 -1.98
N ASP A 583 -6.70 -25.67 -2.67
CA ASP A 583 -6.44 -26.08 -4.06
C ASP A 583 -6.50 -24.87 -4.99
N ARG A 584 -7.44 -23.95 -4.76
CA ARG A 584 -7.51 -22.71 -5.55
C ARG A 584 -6.45 -21.69 -5.15
N LEU A 585 -6.32 -21.32 -3.88
CA LEU A 585 -5.44 -20.23 -3.46
C LEU A 585 -3.97 -20.64 -3.45
N LEU A 586 -3.63 -21.74 -2.78
CA LEU A 586 -2.24 -22.17 -2.58
C LEU A 586 -1.70 -22.93 -3.80
N PHE A 587 -2.44 -23.93 -4.29
CA PHE A 587 -1.94 -24.78 -5.37
C PHE A 587 -2.13 -24.18 -6.76
N HIS A 588 -3.31 -23.63 -7.10
CA HIS A 588 -3.55 -23.02 -8.41
C HIS A 588 -3.01 -21.58 -8.49
N ASP A 589 -3.47 -20.68 -7.62
CA ASP A 589 -3.23 -19.23 -7.74
C ASP A 589 -1.89 -18.75 -7.16
N MET A 590 -1.17 -19.60 -6.42
CA MET A 590 0.19 -19.34 -5.94
C MET A 590 1.22 -20.29 -6.60
N TYR A 591 1.16 -21.60 -6.37
CA TYR A 591 2.15 -22.55 -6.92
C TYR A 591 2.08 -22.66 -8.45
N LYS A 592 0.94 -23.04 -9.03
CA LYS A 592 0.84 -23.20 -10.50
C LYS A 592 1.05 -21.87 -11.23
N ARG A 593 0.56 -20.72 -10.75
CA ARG A 593 0.89 -19.42 -11.40
C ARG A 593 2.39 -19.09 -11.39
N ALA A 594 3.14 -19.51 -10.37
CA ALA A 594 4.58 -19.30 -10.31
C ALA A 594 5.34 -20.17 -11.32
N PHE A 595 5.03 -21.48 -11.34
CA PHE A 595 5.82 -22.50 -12.03
C PHE A 595 5.18 -23.07 -13.32
N VAL A 596 3.97 -22.63 -13.69
CA VAL A 596 3.21 -23.09 -14.86
C VAL A 596 2.53 -21.89 -15.54
N HIS A 597 2.28 -21.98 -16.86
CA HIS A 597 1.41 -21.04 -17.56
C HIS A 597 -0.06 -21.30 -17.20
N VAL A 598 -0.68 -20.39 -16.45
CA VAL A 598 -2.06 -20.55 -15.94
C VAL A 598 -3.00 -19.44 -16.40
N HIS A 599 -2.51 -18.24 -16.70
CA HIS A 599 -3.29 -17.15 -17.28
C HIS A 599 -2.61 -16.58 -18.52
N ASP A 600 -3.26 -16.78 -19.66
CA ASP A 600 -2.73 -16.48 -20.99
C ASP A 600 -3.13 -15.07 -21.46
N THR A 601 -2.78 -14.06 -20.65
CA THR A 601 -3.03 -12.63 -20.98
C THR A 601 -1.98 -12.02 -21.91
N ASN A 602 -0.96 -12.79 -22.32
CA ASN A 602 0.15 -12.35 -23.17
C ASN A 602 0.31 -13.28 -24.40
N VAL A 603 -0.76 -13.92 -24.88
CA VAL A 603 -0.70 -14.84 -26.05
C VAL A 603 -0.25 -14.08 -27.30
N GLY A 604 0.97 -14.37 -27.75
CA GLY A 604 1.62 -13.70 -28.87
C GLY A 604 2.49 -12.48 -28.50
N ASP A 605 2.57 -12.11 -27.22
CA ASP A 605 3.41 -11.01 -26.74
C ASP A 605 4.77 -11.50 -26.20
N ASP A 606 5.79 -10.63 -26.21
CA ASP A 606 7.13 -10.94 -25.70
C ASP A 606 7.15 -11.05 -24.16
N VAL A 607 6.99 -12.27 -23.64
CA VAL A 607 7.07 -12.60 -22.20
C VAL A 607 8.49 -12.81 -21.67
N SER A 608 9.55 -12.44 -22.41
CA SER A 608 10.94 -12.65 -22.01
C SER A 608 11.40 -11.71 -20.88
N PHE A 609 12.71 -11.70 -20.60
CA PHE A 609 13.40 -10.67 -19.80
C PHE A 609 13.10 -9.23 -20.28
N ARG A 610 12.82 -9.04 -21.58
CA ARG A 610 12.53 -7.74 -22.19
C ARG A 610 11.19 -7.17 -21.73
N TYR A 611 10.20 -8.02 -21.41
CA TYR A 611 8.85 -7.60 -20.99
C TYR A 611 8.91 -6.54 -19.89
N TYR A 612 9.48 -6.87 -18.74
CA TYR A 612 9.51 -5.97 -17.59
C TYR A 612 10.46 -4.79 -17.75
N ILE A 613 11.44 -4.84 -18.67
CA ILE A 613 12.23 -3.66 -19.04
C ILE A 613 11.34 -2.61 -19.72
N TRP A 614 10.48 -3.02 -20.66
CA TRP A 614 9.52 -2.11 -21.29
C TRP A 614 8.48 -1.60 -20.29
N GLN A 615 7.93 -2.47 -19.43
CA GLN A 615 6.92 -2.04 -18.44
C GLN A 615 7.51 -1.09 -17.37
N LEU A 616 8.74 -1.33 -16.89
CA LEU A 616 9.48 -0.37 -16.08
C LEU A 616 9.84 0.90 -16.87
N GLY A 617 10.01 0.79 -18.18
CA GLY A 617 10.19 1.90 -19.12
C GLY A 617 9.16 3.01 -18.92
N TYR A 618 7.88 2.64 -18.96
CA TYR A 618 6.75 3.55 -18.73
C TYR A 618 6.49 3.75 -17.23
N GLY A 619 6.52 2.67 -16.45
CA GLY A 619 6.18 2.67 -15.02
C GLY A 619 7.11 3.49 -14.11
N LEU A 620 8.32 3.79 -14.57
CA LEU A 620 9.30 4.66 -13.90
C LEU A 620 9.40 6.07 -14.52
N PHE A 621 8.72 6.36 -15.64
CA PHE A 621 8.90 7.63 -16.37
C PHE A 621 8.49 8.85 -15.52
N PRO A 622 9.23 9.97 -15.52
CA PRO A 622 10.41 10.26 -16.34
C PRO A 622 11.74 9.74 -15.76
N TRP A 623 11.74 9.15 -14.57
CA TRP A 623 12.96 8.71 -13.87
C TRP A 623 13.66 7.51 -14.51
N THR A 624 13.07 6.85 -15.50
CA THR A 624 13.56 5.64 -16.18
C THR A 624 15.05 5.69 -16.53
N GLY A 625 15.53 6.80 -17.10
CA GLY A 625 16.95 6.96 -17.46
C GLY A 625 17.88 7.09 -16.25
N LEU A 626 17.48 7.88 -15.25
CA LEU A 626 18.21 8.00 -13.99
C LEU A 626 18.16 6.72 -13.15
N SER A 627 17.14 5.87 -13.34
CA SER A 627 17.00 4.56 -12.68
C SER A 627 18.10 3.59 -13.10
N ALA A 628 18.35 3.47 -14.41
CA ALA A 628 19.51 2.73 -14.92
C ALA A 628 20.83 3.38 -14.45
N GLY A 629 20.91 4.71 -14.49
CA GLY A 629 22.09 5.46 -14.02
C GLY A 629 22.40 5.27 -12.53
N ALA A 630 21.40 5.13 -11.67
CA ALA A 630 21.56 4.93 -10.23
C ALA A 630 22.08 3.53 -9.89
N LEU A 631 21.66 2.50 -10.63
CA LEU A 631 22.20 1.15 -10.52
C LEU A 631 23.67 1.10 -10.98
N VAL A 632 24.00 1.75 -12.10
CA VAL A 632 25.39 1.88 -12.58
C VAL A 632 26.25 2.69 -11.61
N TRP A 633 25.71 3.75 -11.02
CA TRP A 633 26.41 4.54 -10.00
C TRP A 633 26.70 3.72 -8.73
N TRP A 634 25.70 3.00 -8.21
CA TRP A 634 25.87 2.09 -7.07
C TRP A 634 26.90 0.98 -7.35
N ALA A 635 26.83 0.34 -8.52
CA ALA A 635 27.73 -0.77 -8.89
C ALA A 635 29.21 -0.35 -9.04
N ARG A 636 29.48 0.96 -9.16
CA ARG A 636 30.83 1.54 -9.25
C ARG A 636 31.43 1.96 -7.91
N ARG A 637 30.68 1.87 -6.80
CA ARG A 637 31.21 2.23 -5.48
C ARG A 637 32.34 1.26 -5.08
N ARG A 638 33.34 1.75 -4.35
CA ARG A 638 34.30 0.86 -3.68
C ARG A 638 33.58 0.21 -2.49
N ASN A 639 33.77 -1.09 -2.31
CA ASN A 639 33.28 -1.81 -1.14
C ASN A 639 34.24 -1.57 0.03
N ASP A 640 34.09 -0.43 0.69
CA ASP A 640 34.52 -0.33 2.09
C ASP A 640 33.54 -1.13 2.95
N VAL A 641 34.06 -2.04 3.78
CA VAL A 641 33.27 -2.92 4.66
C VAL A 641 32.72 -2.15 5.88
N SER A 642 33.21 -0.93 6.12
CA SER A 642 32.86 -0.11 7.28
C SER A 642 31.83 1.00 7.00
N ASP A 643 31.47 1.28 5.74
CA ASP A 643 30.57 2.41 5.38
C ASP A 643 29.07 2.03 5.49
N PRO A 644 28.29 2.64 6.41
CA PRO A 644 26.84 2.44 6.49
C PRO A 644 26.09 2.80 5.20
N ARG A 645 26.60 3.78 4.43
CA ARG A 645 26.02 4.19 3.14
C ARG A 645 26.33 3.18 2.02
N GLY A 646 27.38 2.38 2.18
CA GLY A 646 27.67 1.22 1.35
C GLY A 646 26.65 0.11 1.58
N ASP A 647 26.46 -0.28 2.85
CA ASP A 647 25.51 -1.32 3.28
C ASP A 647 24.06 -0.99 2.87
N ALA A 648 23.57 0.21 3.18
CA ALA A 648 22.20 0.60 2.80
C ALA A 648 22.00 0.63 1.27
N GLY A 649 23.04 0.96 0.51
CA GLY A 649 23.02 0.89 -0.95
C GLY A 649 22.92 -0.54 -1.44
N ALA A 650 23.69 -1.45 -0.82
CA ALA A 650 23.62 -2.89 -1.09
C ALA A 650 22.22 -3.45 -0.80
N PHE A 651 21.58 -3.04 0.30
CA PHE A 651 20.21 -3.42 0.62
C PHE A 651 19.22 -3.05 -0.49
N PHE A 652 19.25 -1.80 -0.99
CA PHE A 652 18.36 -1.40 -2.09
C PHE A 652 18.68 -2.10 -3.42
N ALA A 653 19.96 -2.30 -3.74
CA ALA A 653 20.34 -3.01 -4.96
C ALA A 653 19.96 -4.51 -4.91
N LEU A 654 20.11 -5.17 -3.77
CA LEU A 654 19.69 -6.56 -3.57
C LEU A 654 18.15 -6.68 -3.56
N TRP A 655 17.42 -5.72 -2.99
CA TRP A 655 15.96 -5.64 -3.15
C TRP A 655 15.57 -5.54 -4.63
N PHE A 656 16.17 -4.61 -5.39
CA PHE A 656 15.94 -4.48 -6.83
C PHE A 656 16.20 -5.81 -7.55
N ILE A 657 17.36 -6.44 -7.34
CA ILE A 657 17.76 -7.69 -8.01
C ILE A 657 16.82 -8.84 -7.64
N SER A 658 16.54 -9.05 -6.35
CA SER A 658 15.67 -10.15 -5.88
C SER A 658 14.24 -10.00 -6.40
N ALA A 659 13.66 -8.81 -6.29
CA ALA A 659 12.31 -8.55 -6.79
C ALA A 659 12.23 -8.70 -8.32
N PHE A 660 13.18 -8.08 -9.05
CA PHE A 660 13.20 -8.16 -10.51
C PHE A 660 13.36 -9.59 -11.00
N SER A 661 14.28 -10.36 -10.40
CA SER A 661 14.55 -11.75 -10.80
C SER A 661 13.35 -12.66 -10.52
N MET A 662 12.75 -12.57 -9.33
CA MET A 662 11.62 -13.42 -8.93
C MET A 662 10.43 -13.28 -9.89
N PHE A 663 10.03 -12.05 -10.22
CA PHE A 663 8.92 -11.82 -11.16
C PHE A 663 9.31 -12.09 -12.62
N THR A 664 10.57 -11.89 -13.00
CA THR A 664 11.03 -12.16 -14.38
C THR A 664 11.13 -13.66 -14.70
N ILE A 665 11.44 -14.50 -13.69
CA ILE A 665 11.48 -15.97 -13.81
C ILE A 665 10.07 -16.59 -13.73
N THR A 666 9.13 -15.93 -13.04
CA THR A 666 7.72 -16.37 -12.95
C THR A 666 7.05 -16.46 -14.33
N LEU A 667 6.39 -17.58 -14.62
CA LEU A 667 5.79 -17.84 -15.95
C LEU A 667 4.50 -17.04 -16.21
N THR A 668 3.62 -16.89 -15.22
CA THR A 668 2.40 -16.08 -15.36
C THR A 668 2.70 -14.60 -15.09
N LYS A 669 2.78 -13.78 -16.15
CA LYS A 669 3.19 -12.36 -16.08
C LYS A 669 2.02 -11.39 -16.30
N PHE A 670 2.01 -10.30 -15.52
CA PHE A 670 1.13 -9.15 -15.70
C PHE A 670 1.94 -7.86 -15.56
N HIS A 671 1.55 -6.80 -16.26
CA HIS A 671 2.30 -5.53 -16.29
C HIS A 671 2.68 -5.02 -14.89
N HIS A 672 1.73 -5.01 -13.93
CA HIS A 672 1.95 -4.55 -12.56
C HIS A 672 2.74 -5.52 -11.64
N TYR A 673 3.02 -6.78 -12.01
CA TYR A 673 3.70 -7.73 -11.11
C TYR A 673 5.12 -7.28 -10.71
N ILE A 674 5.80 -6.47 -11.54
CA ILE A 674 7.13 -5.92 -11.25
C ILE A 674 7.11 -4.76 -10.24
N PHE A 675 5.94 -4.32 -9.77
CA PHE A 675 5.78 -3.17 -8.88
C PHE A 675 6.68 -3.17 -7.61
N PRO A 676 7.00 -4.32 -6.97
CA PRO A 676 7.97 -4.37 -5.85
C PRO A 676 9.39 -3.88 -6.15
N VAL A 677 9.75 -3.68 -7.43
CA VAL A 677 11.03 -3.12 -7.88
C VAL A 677 11.08 -1.59 -7.80
N VAL A 678 9.92 -0.92 -7.81
CA VAL A 678 9.82 0.54 -7.91
C VAL A 678 10.37 1.27 -6.66
N PRO A 679 10.06 0.84 -5.42
CA PRO A 679 10.58 1.49 -4.21
C PRO A 679 12.13 1.51 -4.06
N PRO A 680 12.88 0.40 -4.26
CA PRO A 680 14.34 0.45 -4.18
C PRO A 680 14.97 1.23 -5.33
N THR A 681 14.37 1.22 -6.53
CA THR A 681 14.78 2.11 -7.63
C THR A 681 14.63 3.58 -7.23
N ALA A 682 13.48 3.97 -6.66
CA ALA A 682 13.27 5.33 -6.16
C ALA A 682 14.24 5.71 -5.03
N ALA A 683 14.56 4.77 -4.14
CA ALA A 683 15.58 4.97 -3.11
C ALA A 683 16.95 5.31 -3.74
N LEU A 684 17.46 4.46 -4.64
CA LEU A 684 18.74 4.65 -5.33
C LEU A 684 18.78 5.93 -6.18
N VAL A 685 17.71 6.25 -6.92
CA VAL A 685 17.61 7.49 -7.71
C VAL A 685 17.59 8.72 -6.80
N GLY A 686 16.87 8.68 -5.69
CA GLY A 686 16.86 9.78 -4.72
C GLY A 686 18.25 10.06 -4.12
N VAL A 687 19.02 9.02 -3.82
CA VAL A 687 20.42 9.14 -3.36
C VAL A 687 21.35 9.66 -4.47
N LEU A 688 21.19 9.20 -5.72
CA LEU A 688 21.94 9.74 -6.87
C LEU A 688 21.66 11.24 -7.08
N VAL A 689 20.39 11.63 -7.01
CA VAL A 689 19.96 13.04 -7.13
C VAL A 689 20.48 13.85 -5.95
N ASP A 690 20.49 13.32 -4.73
CA ASP A 690 21.09 14.00 -3.57
C ASP A 690 22.59 14.22 -3.76
N HIS A 691 23.33 13.23 -4.27
CA HIS A 691 24.75 13.40 -4.57
C HIS A 691 25.03 14.41 -5.71
N CYS A 692 24.10 14.55 -6.66
CA CYS A 692 24.12 15.62 -7.67
C CYS A 692 23.84 17.01 -7.06
N LEU A 693 23.17 17.06 -5.92
CA LEU A 693 22.74 18.25 -5.19
C LEU A 693 23.66 18.62 -4.01
N ASP A 694 24.49 17.70 -3.51
CA ASP A 694 25.42 17.86 -2.39
C ASP A 694 26.62 18.77 -2.72
N ARG A 695 26.91 18.95 -4.02
CA ARG A 695 28.00 19.80 -4.51
C ARG A 695 27.60 21.27 -4.72
N ALA A 696 26.44 21.70 -4.21
CA ALA A 696 26.02 23.10 -4.17
C ALA A 696 25.06 23.38 -3.00
N GLU A 697 25.33 24.47 -2.25
CA GLU A 697 24.35 25.02 -1.30
C GLU A 697 23.07 25.42 -2.04
N LEU A 698 21.91 25.01 -1.52
CA LEU A 698 20.63 25.53 -1.96
C LEU A 698 20.50 27.01 -1.56
N PRO A 699 19.66 27.80 -2.26
CA PRO A 699 19.35 29.15 -1.84
C PRO A 699 18.85 29.18 -0.38
N GLU A 700 19.28 30.18 0.37
CA GLU A 700 18.83 30.43 1.75
C GLU A 700 17.30 30.27 1.88
N ARG A 701 16.81 29.81 3.03
CA ARG A 701 15.39 29.45 3.20
C ARG A 701 14.39 30.56 2.76
N LYS A 702 14.73 31.84 2.92
CA LYS A 702 13.92 32.98 2.44
C LYS A 702 13.80 33.05 0.90
N ARG A 703 14.81 32.56 0.18
CA ARG A 703 14.92 32.52 -1.29
C ARG A 703 14.44 31.19 -1.89
N LEU A 704 14.26 30.13 -1.09
CA LEU A 704 13.87 28.82 -1.58
C LEU A 704 12.49 28.78 -2.23
N ILE A 705 11.50 29.51 -1.69
CA ILE A 705 10.14 29.58 -2.26
C ILE A 705 10.17 30.19 -3.68
N PRO A 706 10.66 31.42 -3.91
CA PRO A 706 10.70 31.98 -5.27
C PRO A 706 11.60 31.18 -6.23
N TYR A 707 12.65 30.52 -5.73
CA TYR A 707 13.43 29.56 -6.53
C TYR A 707 12.59 28.37 -7.02
N VAL A 708 11.86 27.70 -6.13
CA VAL A 708 11.00 26.54 -6.48
C VAL A 708 9.83 26.98 -7.36
N SER A 709 9.17 28.11 -7.04
CA SER A 709 8.11 28.68 -7.88
C SER A 709 8.62 29.07 -9.27
N GLY A 710 9.83 29.62 -9.38
CA GLY A 710 10.47 29.94 -10.65
C GLY A 710 10.82 28.69 -11.47
N MET A 711 11.34 27.63 -10.83
CA MET A 711 11.58 26.34 -11.48
C MET A 711 10.27 25.67 -11.93
N LEU A 712 9.19 25.75 -11.15
CA LEU A 712 7.88 25.20 -11.50
C LEU A 712 7.20 26.00 -12.63
N GLY A 713 7.28 27.34 -12.59
CA GLY A 713 6.81 28.19 -13.68
C GLY A 713 7.60 27.97 -14.97
N SER A 714 8.91 27.78 -14.87
CA SER A 714 9.77 27.38 -15.99
C SER A 714 9.36 26.02 -16.55
N ALA A 715 9.20 24.99 -15.72
CA ALA A 715 8.71 23.67 -16.14
C ALA A 715 7.33 23.76 -16.81
N THR A 716 6.42 24.60 -16.28
CA THR A 716 5.09 24.83 -16.84
C THR A 716 5.15 25.41 -18.25
N LEU A 717 5.93 26.49 -18.44
CA LEU A 717 6.11 27.14 -19.74
C LEU A 717 6.86 26.24 -20.75
N LEU A 718 7.85 25.47 -20.29
CA LEU A 718 8.59 24.54 -21.13
C LEU A 718 7.72 23.36 -21.59
N VAL A 719 6.96 22.71 -20.70
CA VAL A 719 6.07 21.59 -21.07
C VAL A 719 4.92 22.08 -21.93
N TYR A 720 4.30 23.21 -21.59
CA TYR A 720 3.25 23.81 -22.43
C TYR A 720 3.77 24.21 -23.81
N GLY A 721 4.94 24.83 -23.89
CA GLY A 721 5.57 25.22 -25.14
C GLY A 721 5.96 24.01 -25.99
N ALA A 722 6.58 22.99 -25.40
CA ALA A 722 6.93 21.75 -26.09
C ALA A 722 5.69 21.00 -26.59
N PHE A 723 4.62 20.93 -25.79
CA PHE A 723 3.31 20.42 -26.20
C PHE A 723 2.79 21.15 -27.44
N ARG A 724 2.79 22.49 -27.43
CA ARG A 724 2.22 23.31 -28.51
C ARG A 724 2.96 23.26 -29.84
N LEU A 725 4.13 22.61 -29.93
CA LEU A 725 4.78 22.27 -31.20
C LEU A 725 4.03 21.17 -31.97
N PHE A 726 3.22 20.36 -31.30
CA PHE A 726 2.53 19.19 -31.85
C PHE A 726 1.00 19.34 -31.77
N PRO A 727 0.24 18.65 -32.64
CA PRO A 727 -1.20 18.52 -32.46
C PRO A 727 -1.55 17.75 -31.17
N GLY A 728 -2.74 18.03 -30.63
CA GLY A 728 -3.33 17.30 -29.51
C GLY A 728 -3.82 18.19 -28.37
N SER A 729 -4.20 17.58 -27.25
CA SER A 729 -4.95 18.25 -26.19
C SER A 729 -4.38 18.02 -24.80
N ILE A 730 -4.05 19.11 -24.09
CA ILE A 730 -3.56 19.04 -22.70
C ILE A 730 -4.60 18.45 -21.73
N VAL A 731 -5.90 18.70 -22.00
CA VAL A 731 -7.05 18.12 -21.27
C VAL A 731 -7.63 16.87 -21.94
N GLY A 732 -6.94 16.34 -22.94
CA GLY A 732 -7.26 15.10 -23.64
C GLY A 732 -8.37 15.15 -24.68
N ARG A 733 -9.11 16.24 -24.88
CA ARG A 733 -10.24 16.26 -25.84
C ARG A 733 -9.84 16.57 -27.28
N THR A 734 -10.35 15.78 -28.24
CA THR A 734 -10.37 16.10 -29.67
C THR A 734 -11.42 17.18 -30.02
N LEU A 735 -11.45 17.61 -31.28
CA LEU A 735 -12.46 18.51 -31.86
C LEU A 735 -13.74 17.74 -32.23
N GLU A 736 -14.82 18.46 -32.60
CA GLU A 736 -16.11 17.85 -33.00
C GLU A 736 -15.99 16.91 -34.21
N ASP A 737 -15.06 17.19 -35.12
CA ASP A 737 -14.72 16.34 -36.26
C ASP A 737 -13.70 15.23 -35.92
N HIS A 738 -13.52 14.96 -34.62
CA HIS A 738 -12.62 13.98 -34.01
C HIS A 738 -11.13 14.20 -34.32
N LYS A 739 -10.75 15.36 -34.88
CA LYS A 739 -9.34 15.69 -35.14
C LYS A 739 -8.63 16.19 -33.88
N ALA A 740 -7.31 15.98 -33.86
CA ALA A 740 -6.40 16.59 -32.90
C ALA A 740 -6.45 18.13 -33.01
N PRO A 741 -6.55 18.89 -31.90
CA PRO A 741 -6.38 20.35 -31.93
C PRO A 741 -5.02 20.72 -32.53
N ALA A 742 -5.00 21.70 -33.43
CA ALA A 742 -3.80 22.05 -34.20
C ALA A 742 -2.63 22.55 -33.32
N ALA A 743 -1.41 22.24 -33.76
CA ALA A 743 -0.19 22.84 -33.24
C ALA A 743 -0.22 24.38 -33.40
N THR A 744 0.44 25.11 -32.50
CA THR A 744 0.50 26.57 -32.53
C THR A 744 1.95 27.04 -32.40
N PRO A 745 2.77 26.98 -33.46
CA PRO A 745 4.23 27.14 -33.38
C PRO A 745 4.69 28.47 -32.75
N TRP A 746 4.02 29.59 -33.03
CA TRP A 746 4.38 30.88 -32.42
C TRP A 746 4.13 30.91 -30.90
N LEU A 747 3.03 30.33 -30.43
CA LEU A 747 2.73 30.20 -29.00
C LEU A 747 3.66 29.16 -28.33
N ALA A 748 4.07 28.13 -29.07
CA ALA A 748 5.04 27.14 -28.64
C ALA A 748 6.43 27.75 -28.42
N ILE A 749 6.97 28.43 -29.44
CA ILE A 749 8.27 29.09 -29.42
C ILE A 749 8.31 30.18 -28.35
N THR A 750 7.30 31.05 -28.25
CA THR A 750 7.24 32.08 -27.20
C THR A 750 7.18 31.47 -25.81
N SER A 751 6.39 30.42 -25.58
CA SER A 751 6.35 29.72 -24.28
C SER A 751 7.68 29.03 -23.94
N LEU A 752 8.33 28.40 -24.92
CA LEU A 752 9.66 27.79 -24.75
C LEU A 752 10.72 28.85 -24.43
N CYS A 753 10.76 29.96 -25.16
CA CYS A 753 11.68 31.06 -24.93
C CYS A 753 11.45 31.71 -23.56
N LEU A 754 10.20 31.95 -23.15
CA LEU A 754 9.87 32.49 -21.82
C LEU A 754 10.22 31.50 -20.71
N GLY A 755 9.93 30.21 -20.90
CA GLY A 755 10.28 29.15 -19.94
C GLY A 755 11.78 28.96 -19.77
N LEU A 756 12.55 29.04 -20.86
CA LEU A 756 14.01 29.00 -20.85
C LEU A 756 14.62 30.28 -20.28
N ALA A 757 14.10 31.45 -20.63
CA ALA A 757 14.55 32.73 -20.07
C ALA A 757 14.30 32.80 -18.56
N LEU A 758 13.14 32.32 -18.09
CA LEU A 758 12.84 32.17 -16.67
C LEU A 758 13.77 31.14 -16.00
N ALA A 759 14.06 30.01 -16.66
CA ALA A 759 15.03 29.03 -16.17
C ALA A 759 16.40 29.69 -15.95
N VAL A 760 16.93 30.35 -16.98
CA VAL A 760 18.24 31.02 -16.98
C VAL A 760 18.28 32.17 -15.97
N ALA A 761 17.22 32.98 -15.85
CA ALA A 761 17.13 34.04 -14.85
C ALA A 761 17.17 33.48 -13.42
N VAL A 762 16.39 32.45 -13.12
CA VAL A 762 16.41 31.78 -11.80
C VAL A 762 17.78 31.13 -11.55
N MET A 763 18.40 30.50 -12.54
CA MET A 763 19.76 29.95 -12.42
C MET A 763 20.83 31.04 -12.24
N ALA A 764 20.66 32.23 -12.82
CA ALA A 764 21.60 33.35 -12.68
C ALA A 764 21.46 34.09 -11.33
N ILE A 765 20.23 34.23 -10.83
CA ILE A 765 19.93 34.89 -9.55
C ILE A 765 20.32 34.01 -8.34
N TYR A 766 20.20 32.69 -8.49
CA TYR A 766 20.37 31.74 -7.38
C TYR A 766 21.55 30.76 -7.52
N GLY A 767 22.19 30.67 -8.69
CA GLY A 767 23.41 29.88 -8.90
C GLY A 767 24.66 30.59 -8.38
N ARG A 768 25.62 29.82 -7.84
CA ARG A 768 26.92 30.32 -7.38
C ARG A 768 28.06 29.82 -8.27
N LYS A 769 29.18 30.57 -8.31
CA LYS A 769 30.42 30.11 -8.97
C LYS A 769 30.99 28.90 -8.23
N GLY A 770 30.79 27.70 -8.77
CA GLY A 770 31.35 26.46 -8.21
C GLY A 770 32.88 26.42 -8.36
N GLY A 771 33.57 26.14 -7.26
CA GLY A 771 35.04 26.09 -7.20
C GLY A 771 35.69 24.97 -8.03
N GLU A 772 37.01 24.90 -7.94
CA GLU A 772 37.83 23.89 -8.61
C GLU A 772 37.55 22.47 -8.10
N LEU A 773 37.96 21.48 -8.90
CA LEU A 773 37.86 20.06 -8.56
C LEU A 773 39.22 19.40 -8.58
N ASP A 774 39.51 18.68 -7.50
CA ASP A 774 40.49 17.59 -7.45
C ASP A 774 40.17 16.50 -8.51
N GLN A 775 41.21 15.75 -8.92
CA GLN A 775 41.18 14.73 -9.96
C GLN A 775 40.12 13.64 -9.73
N SER A 776 39.97 13.14 -8.49
CA SER A 776 38.93 12.17 -8.14
C SER A 776 37.54 12.76 -8.40
N ARG A 777 37.33 14.00 -7.92
CA ARG A 777 36.05 14.72 -8.07
C ARG A 777 35.74 15.09 -9.53
N ARG A 778 36.74 15.24 -10.40
CA ARG A 778 36.57 15.42 -11.85
C ARG A 778 35.98 14.18 -12.51
N PHE A 779 36.49 12.99 -12.18
CA PHE A 779 36.01 11.71 -12.72
C PHE A 779 34.54 11.47 -12.38
N ASP A 780 34.15 11.61 -11.11
CA ASP A 780 32.74 11.59 -10.67
C ASP A 780 31.86 12.52 -11.50
N SER A 781 32.32 13.77 -11.69
CA SER A 781 31.52 14.78 -12.37
C SER A 781 31.36 14.51 -13.87
N ALA A 782 32.29 13.79 -14.49
CA ALA A 782 32.19 13.32 -15.86
C ALA A 782 31.22 12.13 -15.96
N ILE A 783 31.29 11.16 -15.03
CA ILE A 783 30.37 10.02 -14.96
C ILE A 783 28.94 10.49 -14.80
N LEU A 784 28.66 11.39 -13.85
CA LEU A 784 27.32 11.99 -13.66
C LEU A 784 26.83 12.76 -14.89
N GLY A 785 27.74 13.27 -15.74
CA GLY A 785 27.39 13.89 -17.01
C GLY A 785 27.03 12.88 -18.10
N ALA A 786 27.81 11.81 -18.23
CA ALA A 786 27.55 10.70 -19.14
C ALA A 786 26.24 9.97 -18.78
N LEU A 787 25.98 9.75 -17.49
CA LEU A 787 24.71 9.23 -17.00
C LEU A 787 23.53 10.17 -17.30
N GLY A 788 23.74 11.49 -17.29
CA GLY A 788 22.75 12.48 -17.73
C GLY A 788 22.38 12.35 -19.21
N LEU A 789 23.37 12.23 -20.09
CA LEU A 789 23.14 12.00 -21.53
C LEU A 789 22.48 10.64 -21.81
N ALA A 790 22.96 9.57 -21.16
CA ALA A 790 22.35 8.25 -21.27
C ALA A 790 20.90 8.25 -20.77
N SER A 791 20.63 8.96 -19.67
CA SER A 791 19.27 9.17 -19.16
C SER A 791 18.38 9.87 -20.19
N ALA A 792 18.88 10.94 -20.83
CA ALA A 792 18.12 11.67 -21.84
C ALA A 792 17.67 10.78 -23.01
N ALA A 793 18.55 9.88 -23.47
CA ALA A 793 18.24 8.91 -24.51
C ALA A 793 17.23 7.84 -24.07
N VAL A 794 17.39 7.27 -22.86
CA VAL A 794 16.44 6.28 -22.31
C VAL A 794 15.06 6.88 -22.08
N VAL A 795 14.98 8.12 -21.57
CA VAL A 795 13.72 8.86 -21.39
C VAL A 795 13.07 9.18 -22.74
N LEU A 796 13.86 9.46 -23.78
CA LEU A 796 13.34 9.72 -25.12
C LEU A 796 12.74 8.45 -25.74
N LEU A 797 13.41 7.30 -25.57
CA LEU A 797 12.92 6.01 -26.05
C LEU A 797 11.63 5.58 -25.33
N ALA A 798 11.62 5.62 -24.00
CA ALA A 798 10.43 5.27 -23.22
C ALA A 798 9.26 6.24 -23.46
N GLY A 799 9.55 7.53 -23.62
CA GLY A 799 8.55 8.55 -23.91
C GLY A 799 7.96 8.46 -25.32
N ARG A 800 8.81 8.20 -26.34
CA ARG A 800 8.37 7.96 -27.74
C ARG A 800 7.23 6.97 -27.81
N ASP A 801 7.39 5.83 -27.14
CA ASP A 801 6.42 4.73 -27.24
C ASP A 801 5.10 5.03 -26.50
N MET A 802 5.00 6.11 -25.74
CA MET A 802 3.74 6.61 -25.17
C MET A 802 2.95 7.53 -26.11
N PHE A 803 3.52 8.00 -27.23
CA PHE A 803 2.79 8.85 -28.20
C PHE A 803 2.89 8.39 -29.66
N VAL A 804 3.83 7.49 -29.99
CA VAL A 804 3.91 6.82 -31.30
C VAL A 804 3.06 5.54 -31.27
N THR A 805 2.31 5.32 -32.34
CA THR A 805 1.53 4.10 -32.59
C THR A 805 2.16 3.34 -33.75
N SER A 806 2.57 2.09 -33.53
CA SER A 806 3.14 1.23 -34.56
C SER A 806 2.06 0.37 -35.23
N THR A 807 2.21 0.08 -36.52
CA THR A 807 1.26 -0.78 -37.25
C THR A 807 1.20 -2.18 -36.62
N GLY A 808 0.04 -2.56 -36.09
CA GLY A 808 -0.19 -3.85 -35.41
C GLY A 808 0.06 -3.86 -33.90
N ASP A 809 0.52 -2.74 -33.32
CA ASP A 809 0.67 -2.53 -31.87
C ASP A 809 -0.57 -1.79 -31.31
N ILE A 810 -0.66 -1.67 -29.99
CA ILE A 810 -1.62 -0.78 -29.33
C ILE A 810 -1.26 0.70 -29.57
N ASP A 811 -2.24 1.59 -29.39
CA ASP A 811 -1.93 3.02 -29.36
C ASP A 811 -1.01 3.35 -28.19
N GLY A 812 0.07 4.11 -28.44
CA GLY A 812 1.04 4.49 -27.41
C GLY A 812 0.38 5.16 -26.20
N GLN A 813 -0.70 5.92 -26.41
CA GLN A 813 -1.45 6.57 -25.34
C GLN A 813 -2.10 5.58 -24.35
N ALA A 814 -2.38 4.35 -24.78
CA ALA A 814 -2.96 3.32 -23.93
C ALA A 814 -1.96 2.73 -22.93
N ARG A 815 -0.65 2.88 -23.15
CA ARG A 815 0.38 2.19 -22.34
C ARG A 815 0.34 2.55 -20.86
N LEU A 816 -0.03 3.79 -20.49
CA LEU A 816 -0.17 4.18 -19.08
C LEU A 816 -1.35 3.46 -18.40
N MET A 817 -2.52 3.39 -19.03
CA MET A 817 -3.67 2.62 -18.54
C MET A 817 -3.33 1.12 -18.46
N HIS A 818 -2.65 0.59 -19.49
CA HIS A 818 -2.25 -0.81 -19.56
C HIS A 818 -1.14 -1.21 -18.57
N LEU A 819 -0.55 -0.29 -17.79
CA LEU A 819 0.30 -0.66 -16.65
C LEU A 819 -0.47 -1.42 -15.56
N PHE A 820 -1.80 -1.26 -15.49
CA PHE A 820 -2.65 -1.86 -14.45
C PHE A 820 -3.93 -2.53 -15.00
N THR A 821 -4.53 -2.06 -16.10
CA THR A 821 -5.66 -2.75 -16.77
C THR A 821 -5.20 -3.90 -17.67
N TYR A 822 -6.13 -4.75 -18.13
CA TYR A 822 -5.84 -5.75 -19.17
C TYR A 822 -5.79 -5.14 -20.58
N ASN A 823 -4.83 -5.60 -21.39
CA ASN A 823 -4.74 -5.29 -22.81
C ASN A 823 -5.76 -6.13 -23.63
N TYR A 824 -7.05 -5.80 -23.53
CA TYR A 824 -8.12 -6.41 -24.33
C TYR A 824 -8.08 -6.04 -25.83
N ARG A 825 -6.98 -5.46 -26.35
CA ARG A 825 -6.90 -4.79 -27.66
C ARG A 825 -8.05 -3.77 -27.88
N ARG A 826 -8.51 -3.13 -26.78
CA ARG A 826 -9.56 -2.11 -26.79
C ARG A 826 -9.08 -0.93 -27.67
N PRO A 827 -9.87 -0.47 -28.66
CA PRO A 827 -9.48 0.71 -29.44
C PRO A 827 -9.42 1.94 -28.52
N TRP A 828 -8.43 2.80 -28.75
CA TRP A 828 -8.32 4.06 -28.03
C TRP A 828 -9.51 4.98 -28.39
N PRO A 829 -10.10 5.74 -27.45
CA PRO A 829 -11.29 6.54 -27.74
C PRO A 829 -11.00 7.68 -28.74
N GLN A 830 -11.81 7.82 -29.79
CA GLN A 830 -11.67 8.90 -30.78
C GLN A 830 -12.01 10.29 -30.20
N SER A 831 -12.68 10.35 -29.04
CA SER A 831 -12.88 11.56 -28.24
C SER A 831 -11.61 12.01 -27.50
N LEU A 832 -10.55 11.19 -27.46
CA LEU A 832 -9.36 11.43 -26.64
C LEU A 832 -8.04 11.52 -27.44
N ASP A 833 -7.35 12.65 -27.36
CA ASP A 833 -5.98 12.82 -27.84
C ASP A 833 -5.07 13.56 -26.83
N PHE A 834 -4.01 12.84 -26.42
CA PHE A 834 -2.94 13.29 -25.53
C PHE A 834 -1.55 13.28 -26.21
N LYS A 835 -1.43 12.92 -27.50
CA LYS A 835 -0.13 12.62 -28.13
C LYS A 835 0.84 13.80 -27.99
N GLY A 836 0.42 15.00 -28.36
CA GLY A 836 1.26 16.20 -28.20
C GLY A 836 1.68 16.52 -26.77
N ILE A 837 0.85 16.26 -25.74
CA ILE A 837 1.22 16.54 -24.34
C ILE A 837 2.17 15.46 -23.78
N LEU A 838 2.00 14.20 -24.20
CA LEU A 838 2.95 13.11 -23.92
C LEU A 838 4.31 13.36 -24.62
N THR A 839 4.30 13.86 -25.85
CA THR A 839 5.52 14.36 -26.53
C THR A 839 6.13 15.55 -25.78
N GLY A 840 5.31 16.51 -25.32
CA GLY A 840 5.76 17.67 -24.55
C GLY A 840 6.49 17.30 -23.26
N PHE A 841 5.91 16.41 -22.45
CA PHE A 841 6.58 15.85 -21.27
C PHE A 841 7.87 15.10 -21.63
N THR A 842 7.86 14.29 -22.69
CA THR A 842 9.05 13.55 -23.16
C THR A 842 10.20 14.47 -23.55
N VAL A 843 9.94 15.45 -24.41
CA VAL A 843 10.95 16.40 -24.92
C VAL A 843 11.58 17.19 -23.76
N VAL A 844 10.77 17.67 -22.82
CA VAL A 844 11.30 18.43 -21.67
C VAL A 844 12.03 17.51 -20.70
N ALA A 845 11.53 16.32 -20.38
CA ALA A 845 12.22 15.39 -19.48
C ALA A 845 13.58 14.95 -20.05
N SER A 846 13.65 14.56 -21.33
CA SER A 846 14.92 14.26 -22.00
C SER A 846 15.87 15.45 -22.06
N GLY A 847 15.36 16.64 -22.40
CA GLY A 847 16.16 17.87 -22.43
C GLY A 847 16.76 18.20 -21.06
N VAL A 848 15.98 18.12 -19.98
CA VAL A 848 16.44 18.40 -18.63
C VAL A 848 17.37 17.29 -18.09
N SER A 849 17.16 16.02 -18.45
CA SER A 849 18.15 14.95 -18.20
C SER A 849 19.50 15.29 -18.84
N ALA A 850 19.52 15.77 -20.09
CA ALA A 850 20.77 16.10 -20.78
C ALA A 850 21.56 17.22 -20.07
N LEU A 851 20.89 18.17 -19.43
CA LEU A 851 21.54 19.27 -18.68
C LEU A 851 22.43 18.79 -17.52
N PHE A 852 22.29 17.55 -17.05
CA PHE A 852 23.19 16.98 -16.03
C PHE A 852 24.66 16.87 -16.51
N ILE A 853 24.93 16.96 -17.82
CA ILE A 853 26.31 17.12 -18.34
C ILE A 853 27.00 18.38 -17.80
N PHE A 854 26.25 19.48 -17.65
CA PHE A 854 26.79 20.78 -17.28
C PHE A 854 26.91 20.92 -15.77
N ARG A 855 28.08 20.55 -15.20
CA ARG A 855 28.38 20.61 -13.75
C ARG A 855 27.84 21.87 -13.06
N ARG A 856 28.00 23.05 -13.67
CA ARG A 856 27.62 24.34 -13.09
C ARG A 856 26.11 24.52 -12.86
N ILE A 857 25.25 23.81 -13.59
CA ILE A 857 23.79 23.93 -13.49
C ILE A 857 23.08 22.63 -13.06
N ARG A 858 23.83 21.54 -12.79
CA ARG A 858 23.29 20.23 -12.41
C ARG A 858 22.29 20.28 -11.25
N THR A 859 22.54 21.13 -10.26
CA THR A 859 21.64 21.40 -9.12
C THR A 859 20.29 21.97 -9.54
N HIS A 860 20.29 22.84 -10.56
CA HIS A 860 19.09 23.44 -11.13
C HIS A 860 18.40 22.50 -12.12
N ALA A 861 19.16 21.71 -12.89
CA ALA A 861 18.61 20.64 -13.72
C ALA A 861 17.84 19.62 -12.86
N ALA A 862 18.39 19.19 -11.72
CA ALA A 862 17.70 18.30 -10.79
C ALA A 862 16.41 18.92 -10.20
N ALA A 863 16.44 20.21 -9.83
CA ALA A 863 15.25 20.92 -9.33
C ALA A 863 14.16 21.10 -10.40
N LEU A 864 14.56 21.41 -11.63
CA LEU A 864 13.66 21.52 -12.79
C LEU A 864 13.07 20.15 -13.17
N PHE A 865 13.87 19.08 -13.10
CA PHE A 865 13.42 17.71 -13.35
C PHE A 865 12.38 17.27 -12.31
N LEU A 866 12.61 17.53 -11.02
CA LEU A 866 11.62 17.30 -9.96
C LEU A 866 10.32 18.06 -10.21
N ALA A 867 10.37 19.31 -10.67
CA ALA A 867 9.18 20.07 -11.02
C ALA A 867 8.40 19.44 -12.20
N VAL A 868 9.10 18.99 -13.24
CA VAL A 868 8.50 18.25 -14.37
C VAL A 868 7.88 16.92 -13.90
N SER A 869 8.54 16.16 -13.02
CA SER A 869 8.01 14.91 -12.46
C SER A 869 6.76 15.13 -11.59
N VAL A 870 6.70 16.22 -10.81
CA VAL A 870 5.51 16.59 -10.02
C VAL A 870 4.35 16.99 -10.92
N MET A 871 4.61 17.80 -11.97
CA MET A 871 3.59 18.12 -12.98
C MET A 871 3.08 16.88 -13.72
N TRP A 872 3.99 15.96 -14.07
CA TRP A 872 3.69 14.71 -14.74
C TRP A 872 2.74 13.83 -13.92
N ALA A 873 3.04 13.61 -12.63
CA ALA A 873 2.19 12.83 -11.74
C ALA A 873 0.82 13.49 -11.53
N ALA A 874 0.80 14.81 -11.30
CA ALA A 874 -0.44 15.56 -11.11
C ALA A 874 -1.34 15.51 -12.36
N TRP A 875 -0.76 15.65 -13.56
CA TRP A 875 -1.47 15.49 -14.84
C TRP A 875 -1.93 14.04 -15.07
N GLY A 876 -1.08 13.06 -14.76
CA GLY A 876 -1.35 11.64 -14.94
C GLY A 876 -2.63 11.19 -14.22
N VAL A 877 -2.84 11.63 -12.99
CA VAL A 877 -4.00 11.20 -12.19
C VAL A 877 -5.19 12.16 -12.30
N ASN A 878 -4.97 13.48 -12.32
CA ASN A 878 -6.06 14.47 -12.35
C ASN A 878 -6.50 14.88 -13.77
N VAL A 879 -5.82 14.41 -14.83
CA VAL A 879 -6.20 14.72 -16.22
C VAL A 879 -6.26 13.48 -17.09
N TYR A 880 -5.17 12.72 -17.21
CA TYR A 880 -5.16 11.50 -18.06
C TYR A 880 -6.13 10.45 -17.52
N LEU A 881 -5.96 10.03 -16.26
CA LEU A 881 -6.77 8.96 -15.67
C LEU A 881 -8.24 9.37 -15.50
N PHE A 882 -8.51 10.60 -15.02
CA PHE A 882 -9.86 11.18 -14.97
C PHE A 882 -10.61 11.17 -16.31
N ARG A 883 -9.90 11.32 -17.44
CA ARG A 883 -10.49 11.29 -18.79
C ARG A 883 -10.60 9.88 -19.36
N ALA A 884 -9.61 9.03 -19.13
CA ALA A 884 -9.55 7.71 -19.74
C ALA A 884 -10.36 6.65 -18.98
N ALA A 885 -10.48 6.75 -17.65
CA ALA A 885 -11.18 5.76 -16.83
C ALA A 885 -12.65 5.50 -17.24
N PRO A 886 -13.48 6.50 -17.62
CA PRO A 886 -14.84 6.25 -18.12
C PRO A 886 -14.93 5.36 -19.37
N HIS A 887 -13.84 5.23 -20.13
CA HIS A 887 -13.73 4.30 -21.26
C HIS A 887 -13.25 2.89 -20.86
N TRP A 888 -12.84 2.71 -19.60
CA TRP A 888 -12.44 1.47 -18.94
C TRP A 888 -13.36 1.07 -17.76
N GLY A 889 -14.53 1.67 -17.60
CA GLY A 889 -15.54 1.22 -16.63
C GLY A 889 -16.95 1.70 -16.99
N GLN A 890 -17.98 1.22 -16.27
CA GLN A 890 -19.39 1.54 -16.56
C GLN A 890 -20.07 2.51 -15.57
N ARG A 891 -19.33 3.27 -14.76
CA ARG A 891 -19.92 4.26 -13.84
C ARG A 891 -20.76 5.29 -14.58
N GLU A 892 -20.19 6.01 -15.55
CA GLU A 892 -20.85 7.10 -16.26
C GLU A 892 -22.06 6.62 -17.09
N THR A 893 -22.02 5.40 -17.63
CA THR A 893 -23.15 4.79 -18.35
C THR A 893 -24.26 4.35 -17.39
N VAL A 894 -23.94 3.71 -16.27
CA VAL A 894 -24.92 3.33 -15.24
C VAL A 894 -25.50 4.58 -14.53
N MET A 895 -24.73 5.65 -14.36
CA MET A 895 -25.23 6.96 -13.93
C MET A 895 -26.25 7.57 -14.91
N ALA A 896 -26.07 7.37 -16.23
CA ALA A 896 -27.04 7.83 -17.22
C ALA A 896 -28.35 7.02 -17.12
N TYR A 897 -28.28 5.71 -16.91
CA TYR A 897 -29.44 4.87 -16.58
C TYR A 897 -30.19 5.39 -15.34
N TYR A 898 -29.52 5.57 -14.20
CA TYR A 898 -30.21 6.06 -12.98
C TYR A 898 -30.82 7.47 -13.12
N LYS A 899 -30.36 8.30 -14.07
CA LYS A 899 -30.93 9.63 -14.35
C LYS A 899 -32.17 9.60 -15.26
N ASP A 900 -32.27 8.62 -16.16
CA ASP A 900 -33.38 8.48 -17.12
C ASP A 900 -34.46 7.49 -16.63
N ARG A 901 -34.10 6.59 -15.70
CA ARG A 901 -34.99 5.58 -15.10
C ARG A 901 -36.16 6.24 -14.33
N PRO A 902 -37.43 5.94 -14.68
CA PRO A 902 -38.60 6.53 -14.03
C PRO A 902 -38.83 6.01 -12.60
N GLY A 903 -38.53 4.73 -12.34
CA GLY A 903 -38.75 4.07 -11.07
C GLY A 903 -38.09 2.69 -11.00
N PRO A 904 -38.14 2.01 -9.84
CA PRO A 904 -37.48 0.73 -9.64
C PRO A 904 -37.90 -0.37 -10.62
N GLU A 905 -39.15 -0.31 -11.12
CA GLU A 905 -39.79 -1.25 -12.04
C GLU A 905 -39.20 -1.29 -13.46
N ALA A 906 -38.37 -0.33 -13.84
CA ALA A 906 -37.66 -0.32 -15.12
C ALA A 906 -36.22 -0.84 -14.93
N PRO A 907 -35.90 -2.11 -15.25
CA PRO A 907 -34.61 -2.73 -14.96
C PRO A 907 -33.52 -2.35 -15.98
N LEU A 908 -32.26 -2.46 -15.56
CA LEU A 908 -31.11 -2.53 -16.46
C LEU A 908 -30.72 -3.99 -16.69
N VAL A 909 -30.51 -4.37 -17.95
CA VAL A 909 -30.29 -5.75 -18.42
C VAL A 909 -29.01 -5.80 -19.25
N ALA A 910 -28.11 -6.74 -18.96
CA ALA A 910 -26.88 -6.93 -19.73
C ALA A 910 -27.11 -7.96 -20.84
N TYR A 911 -26.98 -7.54 -22.11
CA TYR A 911 -27.28 -8.35 -23.28
C TYR A 911 -26.01 -8.75 -24.05
N GLN A 912 -25.83 -10.03 -24.35
CA GLN A 912 -24.62 -10.59 -24.97
C GLN A 912 -23.33 -10.07 -24.29
N MET A 913 -23.26 -10.07 -22.96
CA MET A 913 -22.10 -9.60 -22.20
C MET A 913 -21.59 -10.66 -21.22
N ASN A 914 -20.28 -10.86 -21.19
CA ASN A 914 -19.62 -11.46 -20.04
C ASN A 914 -19.60 -10.42 -18.91
N TRP A 915 -20.65 -10.39 -18.11
CA TRP A 915 -20.95 -9.35 -17.11
C TRP A 915 -20.11 -9.47 -15.83
N LYS A 916 -18.81 -9.74 -15.98
CA LYS A 916 -17.82 -9.89 -14.91
C LYS A 916 -17.19 -8.53 -14.58
N GLY A 917 -17.12 -8.21 -13.29
CA GLY A 917 -16.52 -6.99 -12.75
C GLY A 917 -17.50 -5.83 -12.63
N GLU A 918 -18.23 -5.53 -13.71
CA GLU A 918 -19.05 -4.32 -13.91
C GLU A 918 -20.30 -4.19 -13.00
N ASN A 919 -20.44 -5.07 -12.01
CA ASN A 919 -21.58 -5.17 -11.10
C ASN A 919 -21.62 -4.13 -9.98
N PHE A 920 -20.45 -3.61 -9.59
CA PHE A 920 -20.31 -2.70 -8.44
C PHE A 920 -21.36 -1.56 -8.43
N TYR A 921 -21.55 -0.90 -9.58
CA TYR A 921 -22.43 0.27 -9.71
C TYR A 921 -23.94 -0.01 -9.67
N THR A 922 -24.33 -1.26 -9.84
CA THR A 922 -25.71 -1.72 -9.64
C THR A 922 -25.87 -2.57 -8.39
N GLY A 923 -24.78 -2.80 -7.65
CA GLY A 923 -24.71 -3.80 -6.61
C GLY A 923 -25.17 -5.17 -7.11
N ASN A 924 -24.72 -5.57 -8.31
CA ASN A 924 -25.08 -6.83 -8.98
C ASN A 924 -26.58 -7.03 -9.30
N HIS A 925 -27.35 -5.93 -9.34
CA HIS A 925 -28.79 -5.94 -9.62
C HIS A 925 -29.09 -5.81 -11.12
N VAL A 926 -28.50 -6.68 -11.95
CA VAL A 926 -28.64 -6.68 -13.42
C VAL A 926 -28.85 -8.13 -13.91
N PRO A 927 -30.00 -8.46 -14.50
CA PRO A 927 -30.18 -9.69 -15.26
C PRO A 927 -29.17 -9.75 -16.42
N ALA A 928 -28.30 -10.76 -16.41
CA ALA A 928 -27.18 -10.89 -17.34
C ALA A 928 -27.33 -12.08 -18.28
N PHE A 929 -27.30 -11.80 -19.58
CA PHE A 929 -27.40 -12.76 -20.66
C PHE A 929 -26.09 -12.77 -21.46
N VAL A 930 -25.25 -13.79 -21.25
CA VAL A 930 -23.96 -13.93 -21.95
C VAL A 930 -24.15 -14.22 -23.45
N ALA A 931 -25.26 -14.86 -23.82
CA ALA A 931 -25.65 -15.17 -25.19
C ALA A 931 -27.10 -14.74 -25.47
N SER A 932 -27.39 -14.52 -26.75
CA SER A 932 -28.72 -14.21 -27.28
C SER A 932 -29.59 -15.46 -27.51
N GLY A 933 -30.84 -15.28 -27.91
CA GLY A 933 -31.75 -16.34 -28.31
C GLY A 933 -32.91 -16.55 -27.33
N GLN A 934 -33.49 -17.75 -27.35
CA GLN A 934 -34.82 -17.97 -26.79
C GLN A 934 -34.94 -17.62 -25.30
N LYS A 935 -33.98 -18.02 -24.45
CA LYS A 935 -33.98 -17.68 -23.01
C LYS A 935 -34.06 -16.18 -22.71
N PHE A 936 -33.47 -15.34 -23.57
CA PHE A 936 -33.56 -13.88 -23.45
C PHE A 936 -34.95 -13.37 -23.85
N LYS A 937 -35.49 -13.88 -24.97
CA LYS A 937 -36.83 -13.53 -25.48
C LYS A 937 -37.94 -13.96 -24.52
N ASP A 938 -37.85 -15.17 -23.99
CA ASP A 938 -38.79 -15.71 -22.98
C ASP A 938 -38.80 -14.83 -21.73
N TRP A 939 -37.62 -14.41 -21.26
CA TRP A 939 -37.50 -13.53 -20.10
C TRP A 939 -38.07 -12.13 -20.38
N VAL A 940 -37.73 -11.50 -21.52
CA VAL A 940 -38.31 -10.20 -21.91
C VAL A 940 -39.84 -10.29 -22.05
N ALA A 941 -40.36 -11.38 -22.62
CA ALA A 941 -41.80 -11.63 -22.70
C ALA A 941 -42.45 -11.80 -21.31
N ALA A 942 -41.78 -12.51 -20.39
CA ALA A 942 -42.25 -12.70 -19.02
C ALA A 942 -42.27 -11.39 -18.22
N GLU A 943 -41.24 -10.53 -18.32
CA GLU A 943 -41.25 -9.21 -17.67
C GLU A 943 -42.32 -8.28 -18.28
N ARG A 944 -42.51 -8.30 -19.61
CA ARG A 944 -43.64 -7.59 -20.25
C ARG A 944 -45.00 -8.09 -19.75
N ALA A 945 -45.16 -9.40 -19.53
CA ALA A 945 -46.38 -9.98 -18.97
C ALA A 945 -46.63 -9.58 -17.50
N LYS A 946 -45.59 -9.22 -16.74
CA LYS A 946 -45.71 -8.59 -15.41
C LYS A 946 -46.04 -7.08 -15.47
N GLY A 947 -46.16 -6.50 -16.67
CA GLY A 947 -46.45 -5.08 -16.87
C GLY A 947 -45.21 -4.17 -17.02
N VAL A 948 -44.00 -4.71 -17.18
CA VAL A 948 -42.79 -3.89 -17.41
C VAL A 948 -42.83 -3.27 -18.81
N THR A 949 -43.22 -2.00 -18.89
CA THR A 949 -43.37 -1.25 -20.16
C THR A 949 -42.06 -0.63 -20.68
N THR A 950 -41.09 -0.37 -19.78
CA THR A 950 -39.80 0.24 -20.10
C THR A 950 -38.68 -0.61 -19.53
N MET A 951 -37.67 -0.92 -20.36
CA MET A 951 -36.46 -1.63 -19.94
C MET A 951 -35.22 -0.89 -20.46
N TYR A 952 -34.11 -1.03 -19.75
CA TYR A 952 -32.81 -0.52 -20.16
C TYR A 952 -31.88 -1.69 -20.50
N PHE A 953 -31.13 -1.55 -21.58
CA PHE A 953 -30.19 -2.58 -22.02
C PHE A 953 -28.78 -2.00 -22.13
N THR A 954 -27.82 -2.68 -21.51
CA THR A 954 -26.38 -2.44 -21.70
C THR A 954 -25.78 -3.55 -22.56
N THR A 955 -24.99 -3.14 -23.57
CA THR A 955 -24.20 -4.05 -24.42
C THR A 955 -23.08 -3.26 -25.12
N GLU A 956 -22.18 -3.96 -25.80
CA GLU A 956 -21.18 -3.35 -26.67
C GLU A 956 -21.82 -2.73 -27.92
N HIS A 957 -21.29 -1.59 -28.40
CA HIS A 957 -21.84 -0.84 -29.55
C HIS A 957 -22.03 -1.73 -30.80
N GLY A 958 -21.11 -2.66 -31.09
CA GLY A 958 -21.24 -3.61 -32.21
C GLY A 958 -22.43 -4.57 -32.13
N ARG A 959 -23.06 -4.74 -30.96
CA ARG A 959 -24.17 -5.71 -30.74
C ARG A 959 -25.57 -5.08 -30.84
N ILE A 960 -25.68 -3.76 -31.09
CA ILE A 960 -26.96 -3.03 -31.20
C ILE A 960 -27.92 -3.67 -32.20
N GLY A 961 -27.42 -4.08 -33.38
CA GLY A 961 -28.26 -4.67 -34.43
C GLY A 961 -28.88 -6.00 -34.00
N SER A 962 -28.11 -6.83 -33.28
CA SER A 962 -28.58 -8.09 -32.72
C SER A 962 -29.66 -7.86 -31.65
N LEU A 963 -29.41 -6.94 -30.70
CA LEU A 963 -30.39 -6.56 -29.67
C LEU A 963 -31.70 -6.06 -30.28
N LYS A 964 -31.65 -5.14 -31.26
CA LYS A 964 -32.85 -4.63 -31.95
C LYS A 964 -33.65 -5.74 -32.63
N SER A 965 -32.95 -6.68 -33.28
CA SER A 965 -33.59 -7.82 -33.95
C SER A 965 -34.27 -8.77 -32.95
N GLU A 966 -33.67 -9.03 -31.80
CA GLU A 966 -34.23 -9.95 -30.80
C GLU A 966 -35.43 -9.37 -30.05
N LEU A 967 -35.50 -8.04 -29.92
CA LEU A 967 -36.59 -7.34 -29.23
C LEU A 967 -37.86 -7.13 -30.09
N GLY A 968 -37.84 -7.48 -31.38
CA GLY A 968 -39.04 -7.59 -32.21
C GLY A 968 -39.80 -6.28 -32.45
N ASN A 969 -39.10 -5.21 -32.88
CA ASN A 969 -39.66 -3.87 -33.12
C ASN A 969 -40.37 -3.25 -31.90
N PRO A 970 -39.62 -2.83 -30.86
CA PRO A 970 -40.16 -2.04 -29.76
C PRO A 970 -40.66 -0.66 -30.23
N LYS A 971 -41.59 -0.07 -29.47
CA LYS A 971 -42.24 1.22 -29.71
C LYS A 971 -41.27 2.42 -29.64
N ASP A 972 -40.24 2.32 -28.81
CA ASP A 972 -39.11 3.27 -28.72
C ASP A 972 -37.81 2.48 -28.50
N PHE A 973 -36.74 2.89 -29.17
CA PHE A 973 -35.37 2.47 -28.90
C PHE A 973 -34.48 3.72 -28.91
N THR A 974 -34.33 4.34 -27.75
CA THR A 974 -33.51 5.54 -27.55
C THR A 974 -32.14 5.14 -27.01
N LYS A 975 -31.04 5.43 -27.72
CA LYS A 975 -29.70 5.44 -27.10
C LYS A 975 -29.64 6.62 -26.12
N ILE A 976 -29.35 6.38 -24.84
CA ILE A 976 -29.19 7.45 -23.83
C ILE A 976 -27.72 7.77 -23.52
N THR A 977 -26.78 7.08 -24.18
CA THR A 977 -25.32 7.31 -24.09
C THR A 977 -24.68 7.16 -25.48
N ASN A 978 -23.48 7.73 -25.65
CA ASN A 978 -22.73 7.79 -26.90
C ASN A 978 -21.27 7.32 -26.72
N GLU A 979 -20.53 7.24 -27.83
CA GLU A 979 -19.13 6.80 -27.86
C GLU A 979 -18.15 7.82 -27.22
N GLU A 980 -18.52 9.10 -27.12
CA GLU A 980 -17.76 10.11 -26.38
C GLU A 980 -17.75 9.81 -24.87
N LEU A 981 -18.87 9.31 -24.32
CA LEU A 981 -18.98 8.95 -22.91
C LEU A 981 -18.30 7.61 -22.58
N ASN A 982 -18.50 6.60 -23.44
CA ASN A 982 -17.82 5.31 -23.36
C ASN A 982 -17.80 4.66 -24.76
N ASN A 983 -16.61 4.31 -25.26
CA ASN A 983 -16.41 3.82 -26.63
C ASN A 983 -16.51 2.28 -26.75
N LYS A 984 -16.78 1.56 -25.65
CA LYS A 984 -17.00 0.10 -25.65
C LYS A 984 -18.46 -0.24 -25.40
N PHE A 985 -19.08 0.37 -24.39
CA PHE A 985 -20.42 0.06 -23.89
C PHE A 985 -21.38 1.26 -24.01
N PHE A 986 -22.68 0.98 -24.12
CA PHE A 986 -23.73 2.00 -24.09
C PHE A 986 -24.99 1.47 -23.40
N ILE A 987 -25.86 2.38 -22.95
CA ILE A 987 -27.23 2.10 -22.53
C ILE A 987 -28.23 2.54 -23.61
N ALA A 988 -29.19 1.69 -23.95
CA ALA A 988 -30.44 2.07 -24.59
C ALA A 988 -31.63 1.93 -23.64
N ARG A 989 -32.54 2.91 -23.68
CA ARG A 989 -33.92 2.78 -23.20
C ARG A 989 -34.76 2.15 -24.30
N VAL A 990 -35.57 1.16 -23.93
CA VAL A 990 -36.54 0.50 -24.79
C VAL A 990 -37.92 0.62 -24.16
N ARG A 991 -38.94 0.95 -24.97
CA ARG A 991 -40.35 0.93 -24.56
C ARG A 991 -41.14 0.00 -25.47
N PHE A 992 -42.06 -0.75 -24.87
CA PHE A 992 -42.82 -1.82 -25.52
C PHE A 992 -44.30 -1.48 -25.78
#